data_AF-A0A518DJ35-F1
#
_entry.id   AF-A0A518DJ35-F1
#
_cell.length_a   1.000
_cell.length_b   1.000
_cell.length_c   1.000
_cell.angle_alpha   90.00
_cell.angle_beta   90.00
_cell.angle_gamma   90.00
#
_symmetry.space_group_name_H-M   'P 1'
#
loop_
_entity.id
_entity.type
_entity.pdbx_description
1 polymer ?
#
loop_
_entity_poly.entity_id
_entity_poly.type
_entity_poly.pdbx_seq_one_letter_code
_entity_poly.pdbx_strand_id
1 'polypeptide(L)'
;MVELSQQKRRGASFAVLLLAVVATPQVSHAQLFVQINEDPSFFPASAEIIAATPAQSTFGDDAPTSLGQSFTVTTGFSLESIFLAYENDTASTGDKTLTLSIFPVADVNAAVGYVDPPDPNSFLLSESVTFPYVGNTDTIAGIKLSTPLALSPGGYMLHFSGTTNPGWEWLRPLTSVGSTYADGRGYENGDEKDASGIDFSLALSSVPLDGPPIDTFSVQSGSLLAATTWDNGLAPVGVAPNPNYTHHVVNGHTVTADGSQTYNGAQLNVDDGALNYTASSVHLSSVTVAAGATVTETTNGEFFLGDISTQPLGRMELNGHLTITAESGDAAIDMTMAGSGTAEVNLDTGGTLFLTDMSEFGGLLQFNGVGNEVLYEGPAGGGMTVEMNSTGDNRFAMSLANNGAMNQIIVNESGEIDHRSTGVRLMNVGQITANANVTVDLTTTFDGDERRLFAPDGLGGSSNITVNGTASNPTDGGEVSLNRFENDNTTPEGNNVTHLPTDGFTGQLIANNFVDIEIRRQLSGGAIVVNQNAFLEVGHNEVEDFLTTRVGEITVNSGGTLEVGFEDLNGGVVAHVPYDVRLTTRRGQSGDLTLQAGSTTVMQISGVGAGQFDTITAEGTVTLGGELKVLIDPALAAGTTHATQGTYVPTDGDTFVIISGGAETLAADYDGNGTVGQEDYALWAETFGNDDFDVTADGNLDGVIDAADYTSWRDSLGASGSVTGSIMGDFSSMVIDDPTNLLAGFSVTRMVTPGLGGNVTLTINAIPLAAGSSQVPEPSSILLCGIVGVAASRLAGRRRRRT
;
A
#
# COMPACT_ATOMS: atom_id res chain seq x y z
N MET A 1 80.10 -21.45 37.35
CA MET A 1 79.94 -21.65 38.81
C MET A 1 78.85 -22.69 38.99
N VAL A 2 79.14 -23.70 39.83
CA VAL A 2 78.27 -24.80 40.30
C VAL A 2 78.03 -25.94 39.32
N GLU A 3 78.87 -26.96 39.51
CA GLU A 3 78.70 -28.37 39.16
C GLU A 3 77.44 -28.97 39.83
N LEU A 4 76.86 -30.00 39.21
CA LEU A 4 76.36 -31.15 39.98
C LEU A 4 76.54 -32.46 39.19
N SER A 5 77.14 -33.38 39.92
CA SER A 5 77.77 -34.64 39.57
C SER A 5 76.84 -35.78 39.11
N GLN A 6 77.36 -36.55 38.15
CA GLN A 6 77.48 -38.02 38.07
C GLN A 6 76.28 -38.94 38.36
N GLN A 7 75.97 -39.84 37.39
CA GLN A 7 76.24 -41.28 37.54
C GLN A 7 76.22 -42.08 36.22
N LYS A 8 77.42 -42.44 35.74
CA LYS A 8 77.90 -43.78 35.31
C LYS A 8 76.88 -44.85 34.84
N ARG A 9 76.95 -45.27 33.55
CA ARG A 9 77.65 -46.51 33.04
C ARG A 9 77.21 -46.93 31.62
N ARG A 10 78.22 -47.23 30.77
CA ARG A 10 78.31 -48.27 29.71
C ARG A 10 77.27 -48.17 28.58
N GLY A 11 77.58 -47.99 27.29
CA GLY A 11 78.74 -48.40 26.48
C GLY A 11 78.22 -49.25 25.32
N ALA A 12 78.23 -48.74 24.08
CA ALA A 12 78.29 -49.50 22.82
C ALA A 12 78.20 -48.53 21.63
N SER A 13 79.15 -48.63 20.70
CA SER A 13 79.19 -47.93 19.42
C SER A 13 78.00 -48.30 18.55
N PHE A 14 77.38 -47.32 17.89
CA PHE A 14 76.57 -47.55 16.69
C PHE A 14 76.90 -46.51 15.62
N ALA A 15 77.16 -47.01 14.42
CA ALA A 15 77.47 -46.23 13.23
C ALA A 15 76.30 -45.31 12.87
N VAL A 16 76.61 -44.05 12.58
CA VAL A 16 75.67 -43.07 12.04
C VAL A 16 75.42 -43.44 10.58
N LEU A 17 74.28 -44.09 10.33
CA LEU A 17 73.68 -44.18 8.99
C LEU A 17 72.86 -42.90 8.80
N LEU A 18 73.42 -41.96 8.02
CA LEU A 18 72.75 -40.71 7.66
C LEU A 18 71.65 -41.04 6.64
N LEU A 19 70.44 -41.33 7.12
CA LEU A 19 69.25 -41.44 6.26
C LEU A 19 68.75 -40.02 5.99
N ALA A 20 69.03 -39.50 4.80
CA ALA A 20 68.45 -38.25 4.32
C ALA A 20 66.95 -38.48 4.10
N VAL A 21 66.12 -38.06 5.07
CA VAL A 21 64.69 -37.88 4.86
C VAL A 21 64.55 -36.62 4.01
N VAL A 22 64.36 -36.80 2.71
CA VAL A 22 63.86 -35.74 1.82
C VAL A 22 62.38 -35.57 2.19
N ALA A 23 62.08 -34.61 3.05
CA ALA A 23 60.72 -34.11 3.18
C ALA A 23 60.40 -33.38 1.87
N THR A 24 59.61 -34.02 1.00
CA THR A 24 58.97 -33.32 -0.11
C THR A 24 58.05 -32.26 0.51
N PRO A 25 58.16 -30.98 0.12
CA PRO A 25 57.20 -29.98 0.57
C PRO A 25 55.82 -30.41 0.05
N GLN A 26 54.88 -30.65 0.97
CA GLN A 26 53.46 -30.66 0.65
C GLN A 26 53.15 -29.25 0.16
N VAL A 27 53.00 -29.09 -1.15
CA VAL A 27 52.51 -27.85 -1.75
C VAL A 27 51.04 -27.76 -1.35
N SER A 28 50.68 -26.78 -0.51
CA SER A 28 49.27 -26.47 -0.24
C SER A 28 48.62 -26.04 -1.56
N HIS A 29 47.50 -26.65 -1.93
CA HIS A 29 46.82 -26.46 -3.21
C HIS A 29 45.39 -25.88 -3.07
N ALA A 30 45.00 -25.33 -1.92
CA ALA A 30 43.74 -24.57 -1.80
C ALA A 30 43.89 -23.25 -1.02
N GLN A 31 43.59 -22.13 -1.66
CA GLN A 31 43.04 -20.94 -1.00
C GLN A 31 41.53 -21.04 -1.07
N LEU A 32 40.96 -21.36 0.09
CA LEU A 32 39.54 -21.53 0.30
C LEU A 32 38.85 -20.17 0.42
N PHE A 33 37.74 -20.04 -0.30
CA PHE A 33 36.72 -19.02 -0.07
C PHE A 33 35.40 -19.74 0.17
N VAL A 34 34.67 -19.34 1.21
CA VAL A 34 33.29 -19.76 1.47
C VAL A 34 32.36 -18.64 1.02
N GLN A 35 31.47 -18.93 0.09
CA GLN A 35 30.34 -18.05 -0.27
C GLN A 35 29.07 -18.63 0.35
N ILE A 36 28.31 -17.78 1.05
CA ILE A 36 27.03 -18.09 1.68
C ILE A 36 25.93 -17.70 0.69
N ASN A 37 25.04 -18.62 0.32
CA ASN A 37 23.81 -18.31 -0.42
C ASN A 37 22.67 -19.24 0.05
N GLU A 38 21.46 -18.70 0.17
CA GLU A 38 20.23 -19.45 0.51
C GLU A 38 19.44 -19.89 -0.73
N ASP A 39 19.83 -19.43 -1.93
CA ASP A 39 19.12 -19.77 -3.16
C ASP A 39 19.42 -21.23 -3.60
N PRO A 40 18.40 -22.11 -3.67
CA PRO A 40 18.58 -23.49 -4.14
C PRO A 40 19.07 -23.59 -5.61
N SER A 41 19.00 -22.51 -6.38
CA SER A 41 19.56 -22.41 -7.74
C SER A 41 21.09 -22.28 -7.78
N PHE A 42 21.74 -22.11 -6.62
CA PHE A 42 23.18 -21.89 -6.51
C PHE A 42 24.03 -23.10 -6.90
N PHE A 43 23.47 -24.32 -6.91
CA PHE A 43 24.16 -25.47 -7.50
C PHE A 43 24.17 -25.32 -9.02
N PRO A 44 25.33 -25.27 -9.69
CA PRO A 44 25.36 -25.08 -11.12
C PRO A 44 24.70 -26.27 -11.81
N ALA A 45 23.70 -26.01 -12.66
CA ALA A 45 23.00 -27.04 -13.42
C ALA A 45 23.96 -27.87 -14.32
N SER A 46 25.16 -27.33 -14.58
CA SER A 46 26.24 -27.96 -15.34
C SER A 46 27.28 -28.71 -14.48
N ALA A 47 27.09 -28.83 -13.16
CA ALA A 47 28.00 -29.59 -12.31
C ALA A 47 28.15 -31.04 -12.80
N GLU A 48 29.38 -31.53 -12.84
CA GLU A 48 29.70 -32.88 -13.29
C GLU A 48 29.18 -33.95 -12.32
N ILE A 49 29.10 -33.61 -11.03
CA ILE A 49 28.59 -34.49 -9.98
C ILE A 49 27.63 -33.69 -9.12
N ILE A 50 26.40 -34.19 -8.97
CA ILE A 50 25.40 -33.68 -8.04
C ILE A 50 24.91 -34.89 -7.24
N ALA A 51 25.08 -34.86 -5.92
CA ALA A 51 24.67 -35.93 -5.03
C ALA A 51 23.18 -35.76 -4.64
N ALA A 52 22.80 -34.58 -4.16
CA ALA A 52 21.43 -34.13 -3.94
C ALA A 52 21.34 -32.61 -4.09
N THR A 53 20.18 -32.08 -4.50
CA THR A 53 19.99 -30.61 -4.61
C THR A 53 19.38 -30.02 -3.33
N PRO A 54 19.63 -28.74 -3.01
CA PRO A 54 19.08 -28.10 -1.81
C PRO A 54 17.54 -28.16 -1.75
N ALA A 55 16.85 -27.98 -2.89
CA ALA A 55 15.38 -28.04 -2.99
C ALA A 55 14.80 -29.42 -2.65
N GLN A 56 15.63 -30.46 -2.61
CA GLN A 56 15.22 -31.82 -2.28
C GLN A 56 15.49 -32.15 -0.82
N SER A 57 16.14 -31.28 -0.04
CA SER A 57 16.69 -31.62 1.26
C SER A 57 15.84 -31.18 2.48
N THR A 58 16.02 -31.85 3.61
CA THR A 58 15.46 -31.61 4.94
C THR A 58 16.54 -31.69 6.01
N PHE A 59 16.13 -31.43 7.26
CA PHE A 59 16.94 -31.61 8.46
C PHE A 59 17.82 -32.86 8.48
N GLY A 60 19.09 -32.64 8.80
CA GLY A 60 20.13 -33.63 8.94
C GLY A 60 20.16 -34.33 10.30
N ASP A 61 21.20 -35.12 10.52
CA ASP A 61 21.54 -35.61 11.87
C ASP A 61 23.07 -35.69 11.97
N ASP A 62 23.56 -35.43 13.18
CA ASP A 62 24.93 -35.05 13.49
C ASP A 62 25.97 -36.11 13.10
N ALA A 63 27.18 -35.66 12.75
CA ALA A 63 28.34 -36.53 12.51
C ALA A 63 29.45 -36.21 13.53
N PRO A 64 29.60 -36.98 14.62
CA PRO A 64 30.41 -36.59 15.77
C PRO A 64 31.92 -36.52 15.47
N THR A 65 32.44 -37.21 14.44
CA THR A 65 33.89 -37.23 14.14
C THR A 65 34.27 -37.03 12.66
N SER A 66 33.56 -37.66 11.72
CA SER A 66 33.85 -37.55 10.29
C SER A 66 32.63 -37.83 9.42
N LEU A 67 32.71 -37.38 8.18
CA LEU A 67 31.70 -37.54 7.15
C LEU A 67 32.36 -37.89 5.82
N GLY A 68 31.78 -38.80 5.04
CA GLY A 68 32.30 -39.16 3.72
C GLY A 68 31.19 -39.42 2.70
N GLN A 69 31.33 -38.92 1.49
CA GLN A 69 30.48 -39.26 0.34
C GLN A 69 31.33 -39.89 -0.75
N SER A 70 31.05 -41.14 -1.11
CA SER A 70 31.67 -41.76 -2.28
C SER A 70 30.94 -41.34 -3.56
N PHE A 71 31.70 -41.25 -4.65
CA PHE A 71 31.19 -40.90 -5.97
C PHE A 71 32.05 -41.51 -7.09
N THR A 72 31.46 -41.64 -8.28
CA THR A 72 32.09 -42.20 -9.48
C THR A 72 32.32 -41.13 -10.55
N VAL A 73 33.56 -40.92 -10.93
CA VAL A 73 33.90 -40.10 -12.09
C VAL A 73 33.78 -40.98 -13.34
N THR A 74 32.80 -40.72 -14.20
CA THR A 74 32.61 -41.48 -15.46
C THR A 74 33.45 -40.91 -16.59
N THR A 75 33.50 -39.58 -16.69
CA THR A 75 34.37 -38.83 -17.59
C THR A 75 35.27 -37.94 -16.74
N GLY A 76 36.58 -38.00 -16.97
CA GLY A 76 37.52 -37.20 -16.17
C GLY A 76 37.29 -35.70 -16.37
N PHE A 77 37.43 -34.93 -15.29
CA PHE A 77 37.29 -33.48 -15.29
C PHE A 77 38.29 -32.86 -14.30
N SER A 78 38.54 -31.55 -14.44
CA SER A 78 39.35 -30.80 -13.48
C SER A 78 38.41 -30.15 -12.50
N LEU A 79 38.37 -30.63 -11.26
CA LEU A 79 37.53 -30.09 -10.20
C LEU A 79 38.05 -28.70 -9.81
N GLU A 80 37.19 -27.69 -9.86
CA GLU A 80 37.54 -26.30 -9.50
C GLU A 80 36.68 -25.76 -8.35
N SER A 81 35.45 -26.26 -8.19
CA SER A 81 34.53 -25.86 -7.12
C SER A 81 33.77 -27.03 -6.50
N ILE A 82 33.49 -26.90 -5.21
CA ILE A 82 32.72 -27.85 -4.40
C ILE A 82 31.60 -27.07 -3.72
N PHE A 83 30.35 -27.49 -3.88
CA PHE A 83 29.18 -26.88 -3.26
C PHE A 83 28.60 -27.83 -2.23
N LEU A 84 28.23 -27.32 -1.05
CA LEU A 84 27.78 -28.15 0.07
C LEU A 84 26.74 -27.40 0.90
N ALA A 85 25.58 -28.01 1.14
CA ALA A 85 24.57 -27.44 2.03
C ALA A 85 24.80 -27.85 3.49
N TYR A 86 24.73 -26.90 4.41
CA TYR A 86 24.93 -27.09 5.84
C TYR A 86 24.09 -26.11 6.67
N GLU A 87 23.85 -26.46 7.93
CA GLU A 87 23.28 -25.60 8.97
C GLU A 87 24.16 -25.73 10.23
N ASN A 88 24.13 -24.77 11.16
CA ASN A 88 24.70 -24.99 12.49
C ASN A 88 23.63 -25.51 13.45
N ASP A 89 23.97 -26.55 14.22
CA ASP A 89 23.20 -26.98 15.38
C ASP A 89 23.00 -25.82 16.35
N THR A 90 21.76 -25.68 16.79
CA THR A 90 21.28 -24.79 17.85
C THR A 90 22.19 -24.70 19.07
N ALA A 91 22.91 -25.77 19.43
CA ALA A 91 23.77 -25.83 20.61
C ALA A 91 25.24 -25.42 20.37
N SER A 92 25.62 -25.07 19.12
CA SER A 92 27.02 -24.93 18.71
C SER A 92 27.32 -23.60 18.02
N THR A 93 27.77 -22.62 18.80
CA THR A 93 28.12 -21.29 18.30
C THR A 93 29.51 -21.23 17.64
N GLY A 94 29.68 -20.31 16.69
CA GLY A 94 30.98 -19.93 16.11
C GLY A 94 31.45 -20.81 14.94
N ASP A 95 32.31 -20.23 14.10
CA ASP A 95 32.87 -20.86 12.90
C ASP A 95 33.53 -22.20 13.22
N LYS A 96 33.43 -23.18 12.30
CA LYS A 96 34.13 -24.46 12.46
C LYS A 96 35.11 -24.70 11.33
N THR A 97 36.25 -25.23 11.73
CA THR A 97 37.33 -25.60 10.82
C THR A 97 37.40 -27.11 10.71
N LEU A 98 37.16 -27.63 9.51
CA LEU A 98 37.21 -29.04 9.15
C LEU A 98 38.44 -29.33 8.28
N THR A 99 38.82 -30.59 8.17
CA THR A 99 39.77 -31.07 7.17
C THR A 99 38.97 -31.71 6.04
N LEU A 100 38.93 -31.04 4.89
CA LEU A 100 38.41 -31.59 3.65
C LEU A 100 39.47 -32.48 3.01
N SER A 101 39.11 -33.66 2.53
CA SER A 101 40.02 -34.55 1.79
C SER A 101 39.32 -35.26 0.64
N ILE A 102 40.03 -35.49 -0.47
CA ILE A 102 39.58 -36.31 -1.60
C ILE A 102 40.61 -37.42 -1.84
N PHE A 103 40.15 -38.66 -1.95
CA PHE A 103 41.02 -39.82 -2.21
C PHE A 103 40.29 -40.90 -3.02
N PRO A 104 41.02 -41.76 -3.77
CA PRO A 104 40.40 -42.81 -4.57
C PRO A 104 39.88 -43.95 -3.68
N VAL A 105 38.76 -44.55 -4.09
CA VAL A 105 38.19 -45.75 -3.46
C VAL A 105 37.96 -46.84 -4.52
N ALA A 106 38.16 -48.10 -4.13
CA ALA A 106 38.03 -49.24 -5.03
C ALA A 106 36.57 -49.62 -5.30
N ASP A 107 35.69 -49.41 -4.31
CA ASP A 107 34.27 -49.69 -4.39
C ASP A 107 33.51 -48.52 -3.75
N VAL A 108 32.82 -47.76 -4.60
CA VAL A 108 31.97 -46.63 -4.21
C VAL A 108 30.68 -47.07 -3.52
N ASN A 109 30.32 -48.36 -3.63
CA ASN A 109 29.12 -48.96 -3.06
C ASN A 109 29.41 -49.88 -1.87
N ALA A 110 30.61 -49.78 -1.26
CA ALA A 110 31.02 -50.66 -0.19
C ALA A 110 30.08 -50.54 1.03
N ALA A 111 29.39 -51.65 1.37
CA ALA A 111 28.44 -51.74 2.48
C ALA A 111 29.10 -51.87 3.88
N VAL A 112 30.41 -52.11 3.91
CA VAL A 112 31.25 -52.02 5.11
C VAL A 112 32.26 -50.94 4.78
N GLY A 113 32.23 -49.84 5.51
CA GLY A 113 32.80 -48.59 5.03
C GLY A 113 34.31 -48.57 4.95
N TYR A 114 34.81 -47.46 4.41
CA TYR A 114 36.24 -47.23 4.24
C TYR A 114 36.94 -47.13 5.61
N VAL A 115 38.26 -47.29 5.63
CA VAL A 115 39.04 -47.12 6.86
C VAL A 115 39.04 -45.64 7.25
N ASP A 116 38.49 -45.31 8.42
CA ASP A 116 38.52 -43.97 9.01
C ASP A 116 39.42 -43.94 10.27
N PRO A 117 40.44 -43.06 10.35
CA PRO A 117 40.87 -42.11 9.32
C PRO A 117 41.49 -42.80 8.09
N PRO A 118 41.26 -42.25 6.89
CA PRO A 118 41.85 -42.78 5.66
C PRO A 118 43.37 -42.61 5.64
N ASP A 119 44.07 -43.48 4.89
CA ASP A 119 45.53 -43.40 4.77
C ASP A 119 45.93 -42.05 4.16
N PRO A 120 46.67 -41.19 4.89
CA PRO A 120 47.05 -39.87 4.39
C PRO A 120 47.86 -39.91 3.08
N ASN A 121 48.51 -41.03 2.78
CA ASN A 121 49.25 -41.19 1.53
C ASN A 121 48.35 -41.39 0.31
N SER A 122 47.05 -41.61 0.51
CA SER A 122 46.05 -41.77 -0.57
C SER A 122 45.41 -40.45 -0.99
N PHE A 123 45.65 -39.36 -0.26
CA PHE A 123 44.99 -38.08 -0.50
C PHE A 123 45.46 -37.45 -1.81
N LEU A 124 44.48 -37.12 -2.65
CA LEU A 124 44.63 -36.27 -3.82
C LEU A 124 44.43 -34.79 -3.45
N LEU A 125 43.59 -34.54 -2.44
CA LEU A 125 43.36 -33.25 -1.80
C LEU A 125 43.29 -33.47 -0.29
N SER A 126 43.89 -32.59 0.50
CA SER A 126 43.71 -32.53 1.96
C SER A 126 43.97 -31.11 2.43
N GLU A 127 42.92 -30.42 2.87
CA GLU A 127 42.95 -28.98 3.13
C GLU A 127 42.08 -28.63 4.34
N SER A 128 42.46 -27.57 5.04
CA SER A 128 41.68 -27.07 6.18
C SER A 128 40.65 -26.04 5.71
N VAL A 129 39.39 -26.25 6.09
CA VAL A 129 38.24 -25.47 5.62
C VAL A 129 37.44 -24.91 6.78
N THR A 130 37.39 -23.59 6.91
CA THR A 130 36.58 -22.89 7.92
C THR A 130 35.25 -22.49 7.31
N PHE A 131 34.14 -22.99 7.84
CA PHE A 131 32.82 -22.51 7.45
C PHE A 131 32.26 -21.59 8.56
N PRO A 132 31.62 -20.48 8.14
CA PRO A 132 31.13 -19.47 9.06
C PRO A 132 29.91 -19.93 9.86
N TYR A 133 29.75 -19.34 11.03
CA TYR A 133 28.53 -19.47 11.81
C TYR A 133 27.37 -18.69 11.15
N VAL A 134 26.31 -19.41 10.80
CA VAL A 134 25.09 -18.95 10.15
C VAL A 134 23.85 -19.12 11.02
N GLY A 135 24.00 -19.62 12.25
CA GLY A 135 22.86 -19.92 13.11
C GLY A 135 22.03 -21.10 12.58
N ASN A 136 20.71 -21.04 12.79
CA ASN A 136 19.76 -22.08 12.38
C ASN A 136 19.21 -21.81 10.97
N THR A 137 20.10 -21.41 10.06
CA THR A 137 19.75 -21.03 8.69
C THR A 137 20.38 -22.01 7.71
N ASP A 138 19.55 -22.66 6.92
CA ASP A 138 19.96 -23.52 5.80
C ASP A 138 20.88 -22.72 4.86
N THR A 139 22.14 -23.12 4.78
CA THR A 139 23.16 -22.38 4.03
C THR A 139 23.83 -23.26 3.01
N ILE A 140 24.09 -22.73 1.82
CA ILE A 140 24.99 -23.36 0.85
C ILE A 140 26.38 -22.72 0.94
N ALA A 141 27.40 -23.54 1.18
CA ALA A 141 28.80 -23.18 1.07
C ALA A 141 29.34 -23.56 -0.31
N GLY A 142 29.90 -22.58 -1.03
CA GLY A 142 30.79 -22.82 -2.16
C GLY A 142 32.26 -22.83 -1.70
N ILE A 143 33.04 -23.84 -2.09
CA ILE A 143 34.47 -24.01 -1.82
C ILE A 143 35.23 -23.95 -3.15
N LYS A 144 36.06 -22.93 -3.33
CA LYS A 144 36.93 -22.78 -4.51
C LYS A 144 38.29 -23.46 -4.28
N LEU A 145 38.75 -24.26 -5.25
CA LEU A 145 40.11 -24.80 -5.25
C LEU A 145 41.06 -23.81 -5.92
N SER A 146 42.19 -23.47 -5.27
CA SER A 146 43.18 -22.56 -5.89
C SER A 146 43.95 -23.21 -7.04
N THR A 147 43.97 -24.54 -7.07
CA THR A 147 44.53 -25.32 -8.18
C THR A 147 43.49 -26.37 -8.57
N PRO A 148 43.09 -26.44 -9.85
CA PRO A 148 42.16 -27.47 -10.30
C PRO A 148 42.68 -28.89 -9.98
N LEU A 149 41.83 -29.73 -9.39
CA LEU A 149 42.15 -31.11 -9.08
C LEU A 149 41.70 -32.02 -10.23
N ALA A 150 42.64 -32.56 -10.99
CA ALA A 150 42.33 -33.48 -12.09
C ALA A 150 41.84 -34.84 -11.54
N LEU A 151 40.56 -35.16 -11.77
CA LEU A 151 39.96 -36.44 -11.45
C LEU A 151 39.82 -37.28 -12.72
N SER A 152 40.46 -38.45 -12.74
CA SER A 152 40.34 -39.43 -13.84
C SER A 152 39.13 -40.34 -13.63
N PRO A 153 38.64 -41.04 -14.66
CA PRO A 153 37.55 -42.00 -14.47
C PRO A 153 37.88 -43.04 -13.38
N GLY A 154 36.98 -43.20 -12.40
CA GLY A 154 37.21 -44.03 -11.21
C GLY A 154 36.33 -43.66 -10.03
N GLY A 155 36.46 -44.41 -8.93
CA GLY A 155 35.75 -44.14 -7.67
C GLY A 155 36.56 -43.26 -6.72
N TYR A 156 35.90 -42.32 -6.05
CA TYR A 156 36.52 -41.39 -5.10
C TYR A 156 35.64 -41.21 -3.86
N MET A 157 36.25 -40.68 -2.81
CA MET A 157 35.60 -40.23 -1.57
C MET A 157 35.86 -38.74 -1.38
N LEU A 158 34.80 -37.97 -1.13
CA LEU A 158 34.88 -36.64 -0.52
C LEU A 158 34.69 -36.81 0.99
N HIS A 159 35.65 -36.36 1.79
CA HIS A 159 35.70 -36.62 3.22
C HIS A 159 35.93 -35.35 4.02
N PHE A 160 35.19 -35.18 5.11
CA PHE A 160 35.37 -34.11 6.10
C PHE A 160 35.64 -34.70 7.47
N SER A 161 36.66 -34.22 8.19
CA SER A 161 36.96 -34.64 9.55
C SER A 161 37.45 -33.49 10.44
N GLY A 162 37.46 -33.69 11.75
CA GLY A 162 38.17 -32.79 12.67
C GLY A 162 37.35 -32.12 13.76
N THR A 163 36.11 -32.55 14.00
CA THR A 163 35.30 -32.06 15.13
C THR A 163 35.14 -33.14 16.20
N THR A 164 35.12 -32.73 17.46
CA THR A 164 34.47 -33.47 18.54
C THR A 164 33.11 -32.81 18.74
N ASN A 165 32.05 -33.35 18.13
CA ASN A 165 30.69 -32.80 18.10
C ASN A 165 30.57 -31.55 17.19
N PRO A 166 30.27 -31.70 15.89
CA PRO A 166 30.41 -30.61 14.92
C PRO A 166 29.41 -29.49 15.14
N GLY A 167 28.29 -29.79 15.79
CA GLY A 167 27.13 -28.92 15.85
C GLY A 167 26.83 -28.26 14.51
N TRP A 168 26.95 -29.06 13.45
CA TRP A 168 26.62 -28.77 12.07
C TRP A 168 25.71 -29.88 11.59
N GLU A 169 24.62 -29.49 10.97
CA GLU A 169 23.61 -30.39 10.43
C GLU A 169 23.72 -30.36 8.90
N TRP A 170 23.84 -31.55 8.31
CA TRP A 170 23.93 -31.70 6.85
C TRP A 170 22.55 -32.01 6.28
N LEU A 171 22.08 -31.21 5.33
CA LEU A 171 20.75 -31.38 4.75
C LEU A 171 20.66 -32.66 3.88
N ARG A 172 19.52 -33.36 4.00
CA ARG A 172 19.26 -34.72 3.48
C ARG A 172 18.02 -34.81 2.58
N PRO A 173 17.97 -35.60 1.50
CA PRO A 173 16.78 -35.65 0.63
C PRO A 173 15.48 -36.12 1.30
N LEU A 174 14.34 -35.53 0.89
CA LEU A 174 12.96 -35.77 1.37
C LEU A 174 12.39 -37.18 1.13
N THR A 175 12.94 -37.96 0.19
CA THR A 175 12.34 -39.23 -0.25
C THR A 175 13.25 -40.43 -0.02
N SER A 176 12.72 -41.46 0.64
CA SER A 176 13.40 -42.73 0.95
C SER A 176 13.52 -43.70 -0.25
N VAL A 177 13.54 -43.21 -1.49
CA VAL A 177 13.56 -44.07 -2.67
C VAL A 177 14.66 -43.63 -3.64
N GLY A 178 15.79 -44.30 -3.52
CA GLY A 178 16.91 -44.20 -4.45
C GLY A 178 17.84 -43.04 -4.10
N SER A 179 19.14 -43.34 -4.02
CA SER A 179 20.16 -42.33 -4.23
C SER A 179 19.89 -41.68 -5.59
N THR A 180 19.89 -40.34 -5.65
CA THR A 180 19.89 -39.61 -6.94
C THR A 180 21.14 -39.94 -7.75
N TYR A 181 22.13 -40.57 -7.13
CA TYR A 181 23.37 -41.02 -7.70
C TYR A 181 23.39 -42.55 -7.92
N ALA A 182 23.48 -42.98 -9.17
CA ALA A 182 23.88 -44.37 -9.42
C ALA A 182 25.35 -44.51 -9.05
N ASP A 183 25.67 -45.31 -8.02
CA ASP A 183 27.02 -45.72 -7.63
C ASP A 183 27.79 -44.82 -6.62
N GLY A 184 27.14 -44.47 -5.50
CA GLY A 184 27.76 -43.75 -4.36
C GLY A 184 27.00 -43.98 -3.04
N ARG A 185 27.64 -43.69 -1.91
CA ARG A 185 27.10 -43.85 -0.54
C ARG A 185 27.62 -42.76 0.40
N GLY A 186 26.76 -42.35 1.34
CA GLY A 186 27.10 -41.51 2.49
C GLY A 186 27.61 -42.34 3.67
N TYR A 187 28.61 -41.82 4.37
CA TYR A 187 29.29 -42.44 5.49
C TYR A 187 29.46 -41.45 6.65
N GLU A 188 29.41 -41.99 7.86
CA GLU A 188 29.64 -41.27 9.10
C GLU A 188 30.60 -42.07 9.99
N ASN A 189 31.71 -41.47 10.40
CA ASN A 189 32.74 -42.13 11.21
C ASN A 189 33.25 -43.46 10.59
N GLY A 190 33.27 -43.52 9.26
CA GLY A 190 33.65 -44.71 8.49
C GLY A 190 32.56 -45.77 8.33
N ASP A 191 31.37 -45.62 8.93
CA ASP A 191 30.25 -46.54 8.77
C ASP A 191 29.22 -45.98 7.77
N GLU A 192 28.58 -46.85 6.97
CA GLU A 192 27.53 -46.41 6.05
C GLU A 192 26.29 -45.95 6.84
N LYS A 193 25.76 -44.77 6.51
CA LYS A 193 24.58 -44.21 7.16
C LYS A 193 23.30 -44.69 6.45
N ASP A 194 22.54 -45.55 7.14
CA ASP A 194 21.27 -46.19 6.75
C ASP A 194 21.26 -46.85 5.34
N ALA A 195 21.13 -48.18 5.32
CA ALA A 195 21.15 -49.06 4.13
C ALA A 195 20.07 -48.79 3.05
N SER A 196 19.34 -47.67 3.11
CA SER A 196 18.27 -47.27 2.19
C SER A 196 18.19 -45.77 1.87
N GLY A 197 19.23 -44.99 2.14
CA GLY A 197 19.34 -43.58 1.74
C GLY A 197 19.98 -42.77 2.86
N ILE A 198 21.03 -42.00 2.59
CA ILE A 198 20.90 -40.60 2.19
C ILE A 198 22.28 -40.08 1.73
N ASP A 199 22.32 -39.38 0.58
CA ASP A 199 23.48 -38.62 0.13
C ASP A 199 23.47 -37.20 0.72
N PHE A 200 24.64 -36.57 0.90
CA PHE A 200 24.69 -35.15 1.27
C PHE A 200 24.26 -34.27 0.10
N SER A 201 23.63 -33.13 0.40
CA SER A 201 23.39 -32.09 -0.59
C SER A 201 24.71 -31.44 -1.01
N LEU A 202 25.28 -31.92 -2.12
CA LEU A 202 26.60 -31.56 -2.62
C LEU A 202 26.62 -31.52 -4.15
N ALA A 203 27.38 -30.59 -4.72
CA ALA A 203 27.82 -30.62 -6.12
C ALA A 203 29.33 -30.44 -6.27
N LEU A 204 29.92 -31.07 -7.29
CA LEU A 204 31.33 -30.90 -7.69
C LEU A 204 31.35 -30.40 -9.14
N SER A 205 32.07 -29.31 -9.40
CA SER A 205 32.11 -28.71 -10.72
C SER A 205 33.51 -28.34 -11.22
N SER A 206 33.73 -28.47 -12.52
CA SER A 206 34.87 -27.86 -13.21
C SER A 206 34.71 -26.36 -13.46
N VAL A 207 33.52 -25.81 -13.23
CA VAL A 207 33.30 -24.37 -13.31
C VAL A 207 33.87 -23.72 -12.04
N PRO A 208 34.85 -22.81 -12.14
CA PRO A 208 35.36 -22.12 -10.96
C PRO A 208 34.24 -21.29 -10.31
N LEU A 209 34.21 -21.29 -8.98
CA LEU A 209 33.39 -20.34 -8.24
C LEU A 209 33.86 -18.92 -8.54
N ASP A 210 32.90 -18.07 -8.85
CA ASP A 210 33.05 -16.63 -8.78
C ASP A 210 33.51 -16.25 -7.36
N GLY A 211 34.42 -15.28 -7.23
CA GLY A 211 34.97 -14.91 -5.91
C GLY A 211 33.91 -14.26 -5.01
N PRO A 212 34.21 -13.97 -3.73
CA PRO A 212 33.33 -13.08 -2.96
C PRO A 212 33.22 -11.73 -3.69
N PRO A 213 32.14 -10.94 -3.45
CA PRO A 213 32.11 -9.55 -3.85
C PRO A 213 33.39 -8.83 -3.39
N ILE A 214 34.05 -8.17 -4.32
CA ILE A 214 35.26 -7.38 -4.16
C ILE A 214 34.80 -5.93 -4.21
N ASP A 215 34.89 -5.27 -3.07
CA ASP A 215 34.66 -3.84 -2.98
C ASP A 215 35.89 -3.09 -3.53
N THR A 216 35.64 -2.06 -4.32
CA THR A 216 36.68 -1.14 -4.78
C THR A 216 36.23 0.29 -4.60
N PHE A 217 37.15 1.15 -4.17
CA PHE A 217 36.84 2.52 -3.74
C PHE A 217 37.42 3.55 -4.69
N SER A 218 36.68 4.63 -4.93
CA SER A 218 37.18 5.74 -5.75
C SER A 218 38.33 6.46 -5.04
N VAL A 219 39.45 6.65 -5.75
CA VAL A 219 40.64 7.35 -5.23
C VAL A 219 40.78 8.78 -5.74
N GLN A 220 39.99 9.14 -6.74
CA GLN A 220 39.88 10.48 -7.30
C GLN A 220 38.58 10.63 -8.10
N SER A 221 38.22 11.86 -8.44
CA SER A 221 37.17 12.12 -9.43
C SER A 221 37.63 11.71 -10.83
N GLY A 222 36.76 11.13 -11.65
CA GLY A 222 37.12 10.60 -12.96
C GLY A 222 36.01 9.82 -13.65
N SER A 223 36.32 9.21 -14.80
CA SER A 223 35.36 8.36 -15.52
C SER A 223 35.09 7.06 -14.74
N LEU A 224 33.83 6.63 -14.71
CA LEU A 224 33.39 5.34 -14.17
C LEU A 224 34.20 4.18 -14.76
N LEU A 225 34.53 4.28 -16.05
CA LEU A 225 35.17 3.23 -16.84
C LEU A 225 36.71 3.31 -16.81
N ALA A 226 37.30 4.26 -16.07
CA ALA A 226 38.74 4.43 -16.01
C ALA A 226 39.36 3.69 -14.81
N ALA A 227 40.37 2.86 -15.07
CA ALA A 227 41.15 2.16 -14.03
C ALA A 227 41.75 3.11 -12.99
N THR A 228 42.11 4.32 -13.40
CA THR A 228 42.68 5.36 -12.52
C THR A 228 41.69 5.91 -11.50
N THR A 229 40.40 5.66 -11.66
CA THR A 229 39.36 6.09 -10.72
C THR A 229 39.33 5.20 -9.48
N TRP A 230 39.78 3.94 -9.59
CA TRP A 230 39.56 2.88 -8.60
C TRP A 230 40.88 2.43 -7.94
N ASP A 231 40.83 2.15 -6.64
CA ASP A 231 42.01 1.82 -5.80
C ASP A 231 42.76 0.55 -6.22
N ASN A 232 42.05 -0.43 -6.76
CA ASN A 232 42.61 -1.68 -7.26
C ASN A 232 43.14 -1.56 -8.71
N GLY A 233 42.94 -0.42 -9.37
CA GLY A 233 43.32 -0.20 -10.76
C GLY A 233 42.55 -1.05 -11.79
N LEU A 234 41.48 -1.71 -11.38
CA LEU A 234 40.63 -2.52 -12.25
C LEU A 234 39.47 -1.64 -12.74
N ALA A 235 39.50 -1.32 -14.03
CA ALA A 235 38.39 -0.63 -14.67
C ALA A 235 37.18 -1.57 -14.80
N PRO A 236 35.94 -1.09 -14.60
CA PRO A 236 34.72 -1.88 -14.81
C PRO A 236 34.36 -2.07 -16.30
N VAL A 237 35.35 -2.37 -17.14
CA VAL A 237 35.22 -2.62 -18.59
C VAL A 237 35.77 -4.01 -18.92
N GLY A 238 35.16 -4.74 -19.85
CA GLY A 238 35.68 -6.06 -20.27
C GLY A 238 34.61 -7.11 -20.59
N VAL A 239 34.94 -8.39 -20.40
CA VAL A 239 34.02 -9.51 -20.66
C VAL A 239 32.96 -9.56 -19.57
N ALA A 240 31.70 -9.41 -19.96
CA ALA A 240 30.52 -9.44 -19.09
C ALA A 240 30.20 -10.87 -18.60
N PRO A 241 29.56 -11.01 -17.43
CA PRO A 241 29.71 -10.22 -16.21
C PRO A 241 30.93 -10.71 -15.40
N ASN A 242 31.61 -9.84 -14.65
CA ASN A 242 32.31 -10.32 -13.45
C ASN A 242 31.40 -10.01 -12.25
N PRO A 243 30.58 -10.98 -11.80
CA PRO A 243 29.54 -10.76 -10.79
C PRO A 243 30.07 -10.40 -9.39
N ASN A 244 31.38 -10.14 -9.27
CA ASN A 244 32.07 -9.99 -8.00
C ASN A 244 32.64 -8.60 -7.76
N TYR A 245 32.28 -7.53 -8.49
CA TYR A 245 32.82 -6.19 -8.19
C TYR A 245 31.73 -5.20 -7.82
N THR A 246 31.81 -4.70 -6.59
CA THR A 246 31.03 -3.57 -6.10
C THR A 246 31.92 -2.33 -6.07
N HIS A 247 31.52 -1.29 -6.78
CA HIS A 247 32.31 -0.06 -6.88
C HIS A 247 31.71 0.99 -5.94
N HIS A 248 32.54 1.64 -5.14
CA HIS A 248 32.14 2.61 -4.13
C HIS A 248 32.69 4.00 -4.43
N VAL A 249 31.81 4.97 -4.63
CA VAL A 249 32.16 6.39 -4.77
C VAL A 249 32.17 7.03 -3.38
N VAL A 250 33.36 7.44 -2.93
CA VAL A 250 33.62 7.90 -1.55
C VAL A 250 34.39 9.23 -1.51
N ASN A 251 34.49 9.81 -0.32
CA ASN A 251 35.33 10.98 0.00
C ASN A 251 35.05 12.24 -0.84
N GLY A 252 33.79 12.48 -1.20
CA GLY A 252 33.34 13.60 -2.02
C GLY A 252 33.78 13.52 -3.49
N HIS A 253 34.28 12.38 -3.96
CA HIS A 253 34.67 12.24 -5.37
C HIS A 253 33.46 12.25 -6.31
N THR A 254 33.63 12.84 -7.49
CA THR A 254 32.66 12.77 -8.58
C THR A 254 33.10 11.75 -9.63
N VAL A 255 32.29 10.72 -9.86
CA VAL A 255 32.50 9.72 -10.90
C VAL A 255 31.55 10.00 -12.06
N THR A 256 32.07 10.03 -13.29
CA THR A 256 31.29 10.34 -14.50
C THR A 256 30.97 9.09 -15.29
N ALA A 257 29.69 8.82 -15.52
CA ALA A 257 29.21 7.77 -16.41
C ALA A 257 28.88 8.39 -17.79
N ASP A 258 29.74 8.13 -18.77
CA ASP A 258 29.71 8.78 -20.08
C ASP A 258 29.09 7.92 -21.20
N GLY A 259 28.66 6.69 -20.88
CA GLY A 259 28.05 5.77 -21.84
C GLY A 259 29.01 5.27 -22.93
N SER A 260 30.31 5.52 -22.83
CA SER A 260 31.27 5.14 -23.87
C SER A 260 31.46 3.62 -24.01
N GLN A 261 31.22 2.86 -22.93
CA GLN A 261 31.17 1.39 -22.90
C GLN A 261 30.17 0.92 -21.82
N THR A 262 29.76 -0.35 -21.90
CA THR A 262 28.91 -0.99 -20.88
C THR A 262 29.66 -1.14 -19.56
N TYR A 263 29.01 -0.78 -18.45
CA TYR A 263 29.48 -1.08 -17.10
C TYR A 263 29.28 -2.56 -16.80
N ASN A 264 30.34 -3.25 -16.36
CA ASN A 264 30.30 -4.70 -16.09
C ASN A 264 30.49 -5.06 -14.59
N GLY A 265 30.35 -4.09 -13.68
CA GLY A 265 30.34 -4.37 -12.25
C GLY A 265 29.00 -4.92 -11.78
N ALA A 266 28.98 -5.57 -10.62
CA ALA A 266 27.76 -6.12 -10.02
C ALA A 266 26.85 -5.01 -9.46
N GLN A 267 27.45 -4.00 -8.83
CA GLN A 267 26.76 -2.89 -8.19
C GLN A 267 27.65 -1.64 -8.15
N LEU A 268 27.04 -0.46 -8.18
CA LEU A 268 27.70 0.82 -7.94
C LEU A 268 27.06 1.52 -6.73
N ASN A 269 27.84 1.75 -5.68
CA ASN A 269 27.44 2.45 -4.47
C ASN A 269 28.01 3.87 -4.49
N VAL A 270 27.17 4.87 -4.25
CA VAL A 270 27.56 6.27 -4.04
C VAL A 270 27.38 6.57 -2.56
N ASP A 271 28.44 6.38 -1.77
CA ASP A 271 28.37 6.42 -0.31
C ASP A 271 28.54 7.84 0.25
N ASP A 272 29.55 8.54 -0.26
CA ASP A 272 29.89 9.92 0.14
C ASP A 272 30.54 10.58 -1.08
N GLY A 273 29.74 10.93 -2.08
CA GLY A 273 30.25 11.42 -3.36
C GLY A 273 29.15 11.73 -4.37
N ALA A 274 29.53 11.78 -5.64
CA ALA A 274 28.62 12.09 -6.73
C ALA A 274 28.79 11.15 -7.93
N LEU A 275 27.69 10.73 -8.53
CA LEU A 275 27.65 10.07 -9.83
C LEU A 275 27.04 11.01 -10.87
N ASN A 276 27.79 11.37 -11.90
CA ASN A 276 27.31 12.26 -12.96
C ASN A 276 27.09 11.49 -14.26
N TYR A 277 25.86 11.45 -14.74
CA TYR A 277 25.50 10.93 -16.06
C TYR A 277 25.67 12.04 -17.11
N THR A 278 26.39 11.72 -18.18
CA THR A 278 26.58 12.63 -19.33
C THR A 278 26.13 11.99 -20.64
N ALA A 279 25.39 10.89 -20.58
CA ALA A 279 24.81 10.18 -21.71
C ALA A 279 23.58 9.37 -21.28
N SER A 280 22.57 9.32 -22.16
CA SER A 280 21.29 8.63 -21.92
C SER A 280 21.34 7.10 -22.04
N SER A 281 22.48 6.52 -22.43
CA SER A 281 22.65 5.06 -22.68
C SER A 281 23.55 4.38 -21.66
N VAL A 282 23.59 4.89 -20.43
CA VAL A 282 24.35 4.28 -19.33
C VAL A 282 23.46 3.28 -18.63
N HIS A 283 23.73 2.00 -18.84
CA HIS A 283 23.01 0.92 -18.18
C HIS A 283 23.78 0.48 -16.92
N LEU A 284 23.18 0.68 -15.74
CA LEU A 284 23.63 0.13 -14.48
C LEU A 284 22.55 -0.82 -13.95
N SER A 285 22.93 -2.07 -13.65
CA SER A 285 21.99 -3.08 -13.16
C SER A 285 21.58 -2.85 -11.69
N SER A 286 22.47 -2.26 -10.89
CA SER A 286 22.23 -1.97 -9.47
C SER A 286 23.01 -0.74 -9.04
N VAL A 287 22.31 0.24 -8.47
CA VAL A 287 22.87 1.47 -7.93
C VAL A 287 22.33 1.73 -6.53
N THR A 288 23.20 2.05 -5.57
CA THR A 288 22.79 2.54 -4.25
C THR A 288 23.33 3.95 -4.06
N VAL A 289 22.48 4.88 -3.62
CA VAL A 289 22.84 6.27 -3.34
C VAL A 289 22.58 6.53 -1.86
N ALA A 290 23.64 6.63 -1.06
CA ALA A 290 23.53 6.84 0.36
C ALA A 290 23.10 8.28 0.71
N ALA A 291 22.67 8.49 1.96
CA ALA A 291 22.29 9.81 2.44
C ALA A 291 23.44 10.82 2.29
N GLY A 292 23.15 11.99 1.70
CA GLY A 292 24.14 13.03 1.41
C GLY A 292 24.93 12.84 0.11
N ALA A 293 24.82 11.68 -0.56
CA ALA A 293 25.34 11.47 -1.89
C ALA A 293 24.40 12.04 -2.97
N THR A 294 24.95 12.29 -4.15
CA THR A 294 24.21 12.88 -5.28
C THR A 294 24.36 12.09 -6.56
N VAL A 295 23.28 12.02 -7.34
CA VAL A 295 23.33 11.61 -8.74
C VAL A 295 22.87 12.79 -9.57
N THR A 296 23.66 13.22 -10.56
CA THR A 296 23.29 14.32 -11.46
C THR A 296 23.28 13.86 -12.91
N GLU A 297 22.44 14.50 -13.70
CA GLU A 297 22.34 14.32 -15.13
C GLU A 297 22.52 15.69 -15.81
N THR A 298 23.34 15.74 -16.87
CA THR A 298 23.73 17.01 -17.53
C THR A 298 23.70 16.91 -19.06
N THR A 299 23.00 15.92 -19.60
CA THR A 299 22.91 15.69 -21.04
C THR A 299 21.79 16.55 -21.63
N ASN A 300 22.03 17.09 -22.82
CA ASN A 300 20.97 17.77 -23.57
C ASN A 300 20.09 16.73 -24.29
N GLY A 301 18.77 16.87 -24.19
CA GLY A 301 17.78 16.02 -24.88
C GLY A 301 17.06 15.05 -23.94
N GLU A 302 16.53 13.97 -24.51
CA GLU A 302 15.86 12.93 -23.74
C GLU A 302 16.86 12.16 -22.84
N PHE A 303 16.43 11.83 -21.63
CA PHE A 303 17.22 11.08 -20.66
C PHE A 303 16.50 9.84 -20.17
N PHE A 304 17.16 8.70 -20.20
CA PHE A 304 16.63 7.44 -19.69
C PHE A 304 17.64 6.86 -18.69
N LEU A 305 17.22 6.71 -17.45
CA LEU A 305 17.97 6.00 -16.43
C LEU A 305 17.46 4.55 -16.39
N GLY A 306 18.22 3.61 -16.95
CA GLY A 306 17.81 2.20 -17.03
C GLY A 306 17.85 1.65 -18.46
N ASP A 307 17.16 0.53 -18.71
CA ASP A 307 17.01 -0.06 -20.05
C ASP A 307 15.58 -0.54 -20.31
N ILE A 308 14.83 0.26 -21.07
CA ILE A 308 13.41 -0.01 -21.40
C ILE A 308 13.23 -1.22 -22.32
N SER A 309 14.33 -1.71 -22.89
CA SER A 309 14.32 -2.84 -23.81
C SER A 309 14.69 -4.18 -23.18
N THR A 310 15.17 -4.20 -21.92
CA THR A 310 15.62 -5.44 -21.26
C THR A 310 14.94 -5.65 -19.92
N GLN A 311 14.15 -6.71 -19.81
CA GLN A 311 13.63 -7.22 -18.54
C GLN A 311 14.57 -8.30 -17.97
N PRO A 312 14.88 -8.30 -16.65
CA PRO A 312 14.35 -7.39 -15.62
C PRO A 312 15.00 -5.99 -15.63
N LEU A 313 14.21 -4.98 -15.26
CA LEU A 313 14.68 -3.60 -15.05
C LEU A 313 15.78 -3.59 -13.97
N GLY A 314 16.76 -2.69 -14.08
CA GLY A 314 17.77 -2.51 -13.03
C GLY A 314 17.15 -2.01 -11.71
N ARG A 315 17.90 -2.01 -10.60
CA ARG A 315 17.44 -1.51 -9.29
C ARG A 315 18.23 -0.28 -8.83
N MET A 316 17.52 0.74 -8.35
CA MET A 316 18.12 1.90 -7.68
C MET A 316 17.59 2.01 -6.24
N GLU A 317 18.50 2.02 -5.26
CA GLU A 317 18.18 2.35 -3.88
C GLU A 317 18.63 3.78 -3.55
N LEU A 318 17.67 4.71 -3.51
CA LEU A 318 17.88 6.14 -3.33
C LEU A 318 17.60 6.54 -1.88
N ASN A 319 18.65 6.75 -1.10
CA ASN A 319 18.61 7.34 0.25
C ASN A 319 19.23 8.75 0.31
N GLY A 320 19.89 9.18 -0.77
CA GLY A 320 20.45 10.53 -0.96
C GLY A 320 19.58 11.41 -1.87
N HIS A 321 20.23 12.13 -2.79
CA HIS A 321 19.57 13.03 -3.74
C HIS A 321 19.86 12.59 -5.18
N LEU A 322 18.83 12.52 -6.02
CA LEU A 322 18.93 12.36 -7.47
C LEU A 322 18.45 13.66 -8.11
N THR A 323 19.22 14.24 -9.02
CA THR A 323 18.82 15.41 -9.82
C THR A 323 18.88 15.06 -11.30
N ILE A 324 17.73 15.14 -11.97
CA ILE A 324 17.60 15.01 -13.42
C ILE A 324 17.29 16.40 -13.98
N THR A 325 18.03 16.84 -15.00
CA THR A 325 17.78 18.13 -15.68
C THR A 325 17.82 17.91 -17.19
N ALA A 326 16.66 17.56 -17.76
CA ALA A 326 16.56 17.31 -19.20
C ALA A 326 16.23 18.60 -19.96
N GLU A 327 17.20 19.10 -20.71
CA GLU A 327 17.00 20.23 -21.63
C GLU A 327 16.36 19.71 -22.94
N SER A 328 15.14 20.15 -23.28
CA SER A 328 14.43 19.83 -24.52
C SER A 328 14.06 18.35 -24.82
N GLY A 329 13.51 17.62 -23.85
CA GLY A 329 13.01 16.26 -24.07
C GLY A 329 12.32 15.63 -22.87
N ASP A 330 11.93 14.36 -23.03
CA ASP A 330 11.37 13.51 -21.99
C ASP A 330 12.46 12.93 -21.08
N ALA A 331 12.09 12.59 -19.85
CA ALA A 331 12.94 11.87 -18.92
C ALA A 331 12.28 10.55 -18.52
N ALA A 332 13.05 9.51 -18.23
CA ALA A 332 12.53 8.27 -17.68
C ALA A 332 13.41 7.74 -16.55
N ILE A 333 12.77 7.27 -15.49
CA ILE A 333 13.38 6.40 -14.49
C ILE A 333 12.84 5.01 -14.75
N ASP A 334 13.67 4.20 -15.38
CA ASP A 334 13.34 2.86 -15.84
C ASP A 334 14.12 1.77 -15.09
N MET A 335 13.95 1.82 -13.78
CA MET A 335 14.55 0.95 -12.79
C MET A 335 13.53 0.78 -11.66
N THR A 336 13.56 -0.35 -10.96
CA THR A 336 12.85 -0.46 -9.68
C THR A 336 13.50 0.50 -8.68
N MET A 337 12.75 1.51 -8.26
CA MET A 337 13.18 2.51 -7.30
C MET A 337 12.80 2.09 -5.87
N ALA A 338 13.77 2.20 -4.96
CA ALA A 338 13.63 1.93 -3.54
C ALA A 338 14.26 3.07 -2.70
N GLY A 339 13.96 3.09 -1.40
CA GLY A 339 14.58 4.02 -0.44
C GLY A 339 13.71 5.22 -0.08
N SER A 340 14.30 6.18 0.64
CA SER A 340 13.60 7.31 1.27
C SER A 340 14.18 8.69 0.91
N GLY A 341 15.07 8.74 -0.07
CA GLY A 341 15.75 9.96 -0.52
C GLY A 341 14.85 10.88 -1.35
N THR A 342 15.47 11.82 -2.05
CA THR A 342 14.78 12.80 -2.89
C THR A 342 15.19 12.66 -4.35
N ALA A 343 14.21 12.55 -5.24
CA ALA A 343 14.38 12.62 -6.69
C ALA A 343 13.85 13.97 -7.18
N GLU A 344 14.73 14.85 -7.60
CA GLU A 344 14.43 16.16 -8.16
C GLU A 344 14.53 16.10 -9.69
N VAL A 345 13.44 16.42 -10.38
CA VAL A 345 13.37 16.38 -11.85
C VAL A 345 13.00 17.76 -12.36
N ASN A 346 13.86 18.34 -13.18
CA ASN A 346 13.66 19.63 -13.83
C ASN A 346 13.53 19.41 -15.34
N LEU A 347 12.32 19.56 -15.89
CA LEU A 347 12.07 19.42 -17.33
C LEU A 347 11.73 20.75 -18.02
N ASP A 348 12.09 20.83 -19.30
CA ASP A 348 11.69 21.91 -20.20
C ASP A 348 10.24 21.75 -20.71
N THR A 349 9.73 22.79 -21.40
CA THR A 349 8.36 22.81 -21.92
C THR A 349 8.07 21.62 -22.82
N GLY A 350 6.95 20.92 -22.54
CA GLY A 350 6.55 19.73 -23.30
C GLY A 350 7.12 18.42 -22.77
N GLY A 351 8.08 18.44 -21.84
CA GLY A 351 8.73 17.23 -21.32
C GLY A 351 7.81 16.41 -20.41
N THR A 352 7.88 15.09 -20.56
CA THR A 352 7.23 14.10 -19.71
C THR A 352 8.27 13.30 -18.92
N LEU A 353 8.01 13.08 -17.62
CA LEU A 353 8.75 12.13 -16.79
C LEU A 353 8.02 10.78 -16.76
N PHE A 354 8.64 9.73 -17.27
CA PHE A 354 8.14 8.36 -17.22
C PHE A 354 8.69 7.63 -15.99
N LEU A 355 7.80 7.03 -15.20
CA LEU A 355 8.14 6.23 -14.04
C LEU A 355 7.60 4.80 -14.21
N THR A 356 8.49 3.81 -14.28
CA THR A 356 8.09 2.43 -14.61
C THR A 356 7.96 1.50 -13.42
N ASP A 357 8.67 1.71 -12.31
CA ASP A 357 8.48 0.93 -11.08
C ASP A 357 8.95 1.69 -9.83
N MET A 358 7.98 2.22 -9.09
CA MET A 358 8.20 2.95 -7.82
C MET A 358 7.80 2.12 -6.60
N SER A 359 7.56 0.82 -6.76
CA SER A 359 6.89 -0.04 -5.77
C SER A 359 7.57 -0.13 -4.40
N GLU A 360 8.88 0.18 -4.31
CA GLU A 360 9.68 0.16 -3.09
C GLU A 360 10.08 1.58 -2.61
N PHE A 361 9.69 2.64 -3.32
CA PHE A 361 10.14 4.00 -3.03
C PHE A 361 9.21 4.72 -2.06
N GLY A 362 9.71 5.04 -0.87
CA GLY A 362 9.00 5.82 0.15
C GLY A 362 9.51 7.26 0.30
N GLY A 363 10.27 7.76 -0.68
CA GLY A 363 10.91 9.07 -0.65
C GLY A 363 10.08 10.19 -1.28
N LEU A 364 10.76 11.30 -1.58
CA LEU A 364 10.17 12.50 -2.19
C LEU A 364 10.52 12.58 -3.68
N LEU A 365 9.52 12.72 -4.54
CA LEU A 365 9.69 13.09 -5.95
C LEU A 365 9.28 14.55 -6.14
N GLN A 366 10.20 15.41 -6.57
CA GLN A 366 9.93 16.80 -6.91
C GLN A 366 9.93 16.99 -8.43
N PHE A 367 8.77 17.32 -8.98
CA PHE A 367 8.60 17.66 -10.39
C PHE A 367 8.61 19.18 -10.57
N ASN A 368 9.74 19.70 -11.05
CA ASN A 368 10.05 21.12 -11.17
C ASN A 368 10.16 21.55 -12.65
N GLY A 369 10.45 22.83 -12.86
CA GLY A 369 10.73 23.40 -14.19
C GLY A 369 9.48 23.91 -14.89
N VAL A 370 9.37 23.60 -16.19
CA VAL A 370 8.25 23.98 -17.07
C VAL A 370 7.69 22.75 -17.81
N GLY A 371 8.00 21.55 -17.33
CA GLY A 371 7.54 20.27 -17.87
C GLY A 371 6.02 20.11 -17.84
N ASN A 372 5.53 19.21 -18.68
CA ASN A 372 4.11 19.00 -18.85
C ASN A 372 3.56 17.95 -17.88
N GLU A 373 4.27 16.83 -17.71
CA GLU A 373 3.67 15.63 -17.15
C GLU A 373 4.65 14.75 -16.39
N VAL A 374 4.16 14.13 -15.32
CA VAL A 374 4.69 12.90 -14.74
C VAL A 374 3.73 11.78 -15.09
N LEU A 375 4.19 10.78 -15.82
CA LEU A 375 3.45 9.59 -16.20
C LEU A 375 3.94 8.40 -15.38
N TYR A 376 3.08 7.94 -14.46
CA TYR A 376 3.36 6.76 -13.63
C TYR A 376 2.65 5.53 -14.21
N GLU A 377 3.46 4.57 -14.66
CA GLU A 377 3.01 3.33 -15.30
C GLU A 377 3.35 2.08 -14.48
N GLY A 378 4.02 2.22 -13.34
CA GLY A 378 4.49 1.08 -12.54
C GLY A 378 3.45 0.48 -11.60
N PRO A 379 3.70 -0.72 -11.04
CA PRO A 379 2.80 -1.33 -10.06
C PRO A 379 2.74 -0.53 -8.76
N ALA A 380 1.57 -0.61 -8.14
CA ALA A 380 1.25 -0.23 -6.77
C ALA A 380 2.33 -0.57 -5.71
N GLY A 381 2.89 0.45 -5.05
CA GLY A 381 3.70 0.29 -3.85
C GLY A 381 4.64 1.48 -3.64
N GLY A 382 5.10 1.67 -2.40
CA GLY A 382 6.02 2.74 -2.04
C GLY A 382 5.27 3.99 -1.60
N GLY A 383 5.33 4.31 -0.31
CA GLY A 383 4.74 5.52 0.28
C GLY A 383 5.43 6.80 -0.18
N MET A 384 5.58 6.97 -1.50
CA MET A 384 6.18 8.12 -2.16
C MET A 384 5.32 9.35 -1.91
N THR A 385 5.99 10.48 -1.73
CA THR A 385 5.39 11.81 -1.79
C THR A 385 5.77 12.46 -3.11
N VAL A 386 4.79 13.01 -3.84
CA VAL A 386 5.01 13.72 -5.10
C VAL A 386 4.73 15.21 -4.90
N GLU A 387 5.74 16.05 -5.14
CA GLU A 387 5.61 17.51 -5.21
C GLU A 387 5.52 17.96 -6.66
N MET A 388 4.38 18.56 -7.01
CA MET A 388 4.10 19.11 -8.34
C MET A 388 4.36 20.62 -8.33
N ASN A 389 5.58 21.00 -8.73
CA ASN A 389 6.10 22.36 -8.71
C ASN A 389 6.35 22.93 -10.12
N SER A 390 6.00 22.19 -11.19
CA SER A 390 6.23 22.66 -12.55
C SER A 390 5.34 23.87 -12.84
N THR A 391 5.93 24.88 -13.48
CA THR A 391 5.20 26.07 -13.98
C THR A 391 4.64 25.88 -15.39
N GLY A 392 4.78 24.67 -15.96
CA GLY A 392 4.20 24.23 -17.22
C GLY A 392 2.76 23.72 -17.07
N ASP A 393 2.40 22.64 -17.78
CA ASP A 393 1.06 22.03 -17.65
C ASP A 393 0.89 21.29 -16.30
N ASN A 394 1.99 20.87 -15.68
CA ASN A 394 2.06 20.29 -14.34
C ASN A 394 1.00 19.21 -14.08
N ARG A 395 1.03 18.14 -14.87
CA ARG A 395 0.11 17.01 -14.74
C ARG A 395 0.77 15.81 -14.08
N PHE A 396 0.06 15.15 -13.17
CA PHE A 396 0.42 13.83 -12.65
C PHE A 396 -0.60 12.82 -13.16
N ALA A 397 -0.16 11.93 -14.06
CA ALA A 397 -1.00 10.96 -14.74
C ALA A 397 -0.67 9.53 -14.31
N MET A 398 -1.72 8.76 -14.01
CA MET A 398 -1.61 7.36 -13.58
C MET A 398 -2.26 6.45 -14.63
N SER A 399 -1.47 5.70 -15.41
CA SER A 399 -1.97 4.98 -16.61
C SER A 399 -2.22 3.48 -16.44
N LEU A 400 -1.60 2.81 -15.47
CA LEU A 400 -1.75 1.36 -15.26
C LEU A 400 -2.48 1.02 -13.96
N ALA A 401 -2.56 -0.29 -13.68
CA ALA A 401 -3.29 -0.89 -12.59
C ALA A 401 -2.68 -0.57 -11.21
N ASN A 402 -2.90 0.65 -10.71
CA ASN A 402 -2.38 1.09 -9.43
C ASN A 402 -3.39 0.82 -8.31
N ASN A 403 -3.17 -0.24 -7.55
CA ASN A 403 -3.89 -0.54 -6.31
C ASN A 403 -3.05 -0.22 -5.05
N GLY A 404 -2.08 0.70 -5.15
CA GLY A 404 -1.04 0.94 -4.14
C GLY A 404 -1.09 2.35 -3.60
N ALA A 405 -0.83 2.48 -2.31
CA ALA A 405 -0.92 3.75 -1.58
C ALA A 405 0.35 4.58 -1.83
N MET A 406 0.22 5.65 -2.61
CA MET A 406 1.14 6.79 -2.48
C MET A 406 0.86 7.47 -1.14
N ASN A 407 1.88 8.06 -0.51
CA ASN A 407 1.70 8.76 0.74
C ASN A 407 0.97 10.08 0.54
N GLN A 408 1.44 10.91 -0.40
CA GLN A 408 0.88 12.25 -0.59
C GLN A 408 1.17 12.81 -1.98
N ILE A 409 0.23 13.59 -2.51
CA ILE A 409 0.47 14.50 -3.64
C ILE A 409 0.34 15.94 -3.14
N ILE A 410 1.39 16.73 -3.34
CA ILE A 410 1.46 18.15 -2.97
C ILE A 410 1.53 18.97 -4.24
N VAL A 411 0.53 19.83 -4.47
CA VAL A 411 0.41 20.68 -5.66
C VAL A 411 0.75 22.12 -5.28
N ASN A 412 1.97 22.55 -5.58
CA ASN A 412 2.48 23.89 -5.26
C ASN A 412 2.32 24.88 -6.41
N GLU A 413 2.22 24.39 -7.64
CA GLU A 413 1.88 25.17 -8.84
C GLU A 413 0.61 24.58 -9.47
N SER A 414 -0.19 25.41 -10.15
CA SER A 414 -1.45 24.93 -10.71
C SER A 414 -1.25 23.78 -11.68
N GLY A 415 -2.11 22.77 -11.60
CA GLY A 415 -1.90 21.52 -12.32
C GLY A 415 -3.09 20.57 -12.31
N GLU A 416 -2.83 19.32 -12.67
CA GLU A 416 -3.87 18.31 -12.87
C GLU A 416 -3.43 16.93 -12.34
N ILE A 417 -4.31 16.24 -11.64
CA ILE A 417 -4.21 14.82 -11.31
C ILE A 417 -5.13 14.06 -12.27
N ASP A 418 -4.56 13.22 -13.13
CA ASP A 418 -5.26 12.54 -14.21
C ASP A 418 -5.28 11.02 -13.97
N HIS A 419 -6.46 10.50 -13.65
CA HIS A 419 -6.66 9.06 -13.45
C HIS A 419 -6.81 8.33 -14.81
N ARG A 420 -5.76 8.19 -15.60
CA ARG A 420 -5.87 7.58 -16.95
C ARG A 420 -6.19 6.09 -16.99
N SER A 421 -6.01 5.37 -15.88
CA SER A 421 -6.17 3.92 -15.84
C SER A 421 -7.55 3.47 -16.31
N THR A 422 -7.56 2.51 -17.25
CA THR A 422 -8.77 1.83 -17.74
C THR A 422 -8.92 0.41 -17.19
N GLY A 423 -7.90 -0.08 -16.46
CA GLY A 423 -7.82 -1.46 -15.97
C GLY A 423 -8.11 -1.64 -14.48
N VAL A 424 -8.11 -0.56 -13.68
CA VAL A 424 -8.35 -0.61 -12.23
C VAL A 424 -9.37 0.42 -11.80
N ARG A 425 -10.26 -0.02 -10.90
CA ARG A 425 -11.38 0.74 -10.37
C ARG A 425 -11.02 1.75 -9.27
N LEU A 426 -9.91 1.55 -8.57
CA LEU A 426 -9.62 2.17 -7.27
C LEU A 426 -8.20 2.72 -7.25
N MET A 427 -8.03 3.98 -6.88
CA MET A 427 -6.72 4.63 -6.69
C MET A 427 -6.62 5.23 -5.28
N ASN A 428 -5.57 4.83 -4.54
CA ASN A 428 -5.30 5.31 -3.20
C ASN A 428 -4.18 6.35 -3.21
N VAL A 429 -4.50 7.58 -2.83
CA VAL A 429 -3.52 8.65 -2.59
C VAL A 429 -3.68 9.13 -1.17
N GLY A 430 -2.78 8.76 -0.25
CA GLY A 430 -2.92 9.05 1.20
C GLY A 430 -3.51 10.43 1.48
N GLN A 431 -2.78 11.50 1.18
CA GLN A 431 -3.29 12.88 1.25
C GLN A 431 -3.11 13.66 -0.06
N ILE A 432 -4.06 14.55 -0.37
CA ILE A 432 -3.92 15.55 -1.44
C ILE A 432 -3.80 16.95 -0.82
N THR A 433 -2.70 17.65 -1.09
CA THR A 433 -2.45 19.02 -0.60
C THR A 433 -2.43 20.02 -1.73
N ALA A 434 -3.43 20.91 -1.78
CA ALA A 434 -3.60 21.93 -2.79
C ALA A 434 -3.09 23.31 -2.31
N ASN A 435 -1.80 23.58 -2.51
CA ASN A 435 -1.22 24.91 -2.29
C ASN A 435 -1.48 25.85 -3.48
N ALA A 436 -1.66 25.28 -4.67
CA ALA A 436 -2.20 25.94 -5.88
C ALA A 436 -3.45 25.20 -6.41
N ASN A 437 -4.17 25.81 -7.34
CA ASN A 437 -5.40 25.19 -7.88
C ASN A 437 -5.06 23.89 -8.60
N VAL A 438 -5.75 22.81 -8.25
CA VAL A 438 -5.59 21.49 -8.86
C VAL A 438 -6.90 21.02 -9.48
N THR A 439 -6.81 20.43 -10.67
CA THR A 439 -7.92 19.69 -11.29
C THR A 439 -7.72 18.20 -11.07
N VAL A 440 -8.74 17.48 -10.61
CA VAL A 440 -8.78 16.02 -10.61
C VAL A 440 -9.64 15.58 -11.78
N ASP A 441 -9.05 14.91 -12.77
CA ASP A 441 -9.73 14.46 -13.98
C ASP A 441 -10.21 13.01 -13.84
N LEU A 442 -11.53 12.85 -13.74
CA LEU A 442 -12.25 11.58 -13.75
C LEU A 442 -13.08 11.38 -15.04
N THR A 443 -12.76 12.09 -16.12
CA THR A 443 -13.58 12.14 -17.34
C THR A 443 -13.34 10.99 -18.33
N THR A 444 -12.28 10.20 -18.16
CA THR A 444 -11.99 9.10 -19.09
C THR A 444 -12.90 7.90 -18.83
N THR A 445 -13.57 7.41 -19.88
CA THR A 445 -14.51 6.28 -19.80
C THR A 445 -13.83 5.01 -19.29
N PHE A 446 -14.47 4.35 -18.35
CA PHE A 446 -13.99 3.13 -17.69
C PHE A 446 -14.92 1.96 -18.07
N ASP A 447 -14.33 0.82 -18.46
CA ASP A 447 -15.09 -0.36 -18.92
C ASP A 447 -15.58 -1.27 -17.76
N GLY A 448 -15.30 -0.91 -16.51
CA GLY A 448 -15.70 -1.66 -15.31
C GLY A 448 -16.78 -0.96 -14.46
N ASP A 449 -17.11 -1.56 -13.32
CA ASP A 449 -18.26 -1.17 -12.50
C ASP A 449 -18.14 0.23 -11.86
N GLU A 450 -16.94 0.78 -11.64
CA GLU A 450 -16.72 2.10 -11.03
C GLU A 450 -15.27 2.60 -11.24
N ARG A 451 -15.06 3.91 -11.40
CA ARG A 451 -13.78 4.63 -11.36
C ARG A 451 -13.73 5.50 -10.12
N ARG A 452 -12.74 5.24 -9.25
CA ARG A 452 -12.65 5.84 -7.92
C ARG A 452 -11.24 6.31 -7.61
N LEU A 453 -11.10 7.58 -7.20
CA LEU A 453 -9.90 8.12 -6.56
C LEU A 453 -10.27 8.48 -5.12
N PHE A 454 -9.52 8.01 -4.14
CA PHE A 454 -9.79 8.34 -2.74
C PHE A 454 -8.54 8.78 -1.99
N ALA A 455 -8.74 9.70 -1.05
CA ALA A 455 -7.72 10.26 -0.18
C ALA A 455 -7.99 9.88 1.29
N PRO A 456 -7.45 8.74 1.78
CA PRO A 456 -7.77 8.25 3.13
C PRO A 456 -7.26 9.16 4.25
N ASP A 457 -6.13 9.84 4.05
CA ASP A 457 -5.52 10.74 5.05
C ASP A 457 -5.98 12.20 4.88
N GLY A 458 -6.99 12.43 4.05
CA GLY A 458 -7.69 13.71 3.96
C GLY A 458 -7.18 14.67 2.88
N LEU A 459 -7.67 15.91 2.96
CA LEU A 459 -7.29 17.02 2.10
C LEU A 459 -6.52 18.10 2.88
N GLY A 460 -5.60 18.77 2.20
CA GLY A 460 -4.80 19.87 2.76
C GLY A 460 -4.65 21.05 1.80
N GLY A 461 -4.16 22.18 2.32
CA GLY A 461 -3.90 23.39 1.52
C GLY A 461 -5.05 24.39 1.53
N SER A 462 -4.90 25.46 0.73
CA SER A 462 -5.83 26.61 0.72
C SER A 462 -6.34 27.01 -0.67
N SER A 463 -5.87 26.32 -1.70
CA SER A 463 -6.31 26.53 -3.08
C SER A 463 -7.41 25.55 -3.48
N ASN A 464 -8.04 25.79 -4.62
CA ASN A 464 -9.21 25.00 -5.02
C ASN A 464 -8.81 23.63 -5.59
N ILE A 465 -9.62 22.62 -5.25
CA ILE A 465 -9.61 21.29 -5.88
C ILE A 465 -10.85 21.21 -6.76
N THR A 466 -10.68 21.04 -8.07
CA THR A 466 -11.78 20.90 -9.03
C THR A 466 -11.83 19.47 -9.55
N VAL A 467 -12.88 18.73 -9.22
CA VAL A 467 -13.09 17.35 -9.67
C VAL A 467 -14.05 17.33 -10.86
N ASN A 468 -13.58 16.82 -11.99
CA ASN A 468 -14.36 16.73 -13.23
C ASN A 468 -14.74 15.28 -13.51
N GLY A 469 -16.05 15.00 -13.57
CA GLY A 469 -16.60 13.75 -14.06
C GLY A 469 -16.91 13.76 -15.56
N THR A 470 -17.36 12.63 -16.08
CA THR A 470 -17.80 12.48 -17.47
C THR A 470 -18.97 13.38 -17.82
N ALA A 471 -19.05 13.82 -19.08
CA ALA A 471 -20.16 14.66 -19.57
C ALA A 471 -21.51 13.92 -19.68
N SER A 472 -21.47 12.59 -19.77
CA SER A 472 -22.63 11.69 -19.76
C SER A 472 -22.61 10.83 -18.51
N ASN A 473 -23.78 10.49 -17.97
CA ASN A 473 -23.89 9.57 -16.85
C ASN A 473 -23.21 8.25 -17.23
N PRO A 474 -22.14 7.84 -16.53
CA PRO A 474 -21.46 6.60 -16.84
C PRO A 474 -22.22 5.36 -16.35
N THR A 475 -23.41 5.51 -15.74
CA THR A 475 -24.17 4.40 -15.15
C THR A 475 -25.22 3.82 -16.09
N ASP A 476 -25.47 2.51 -15.97
CA ASP A 476 -26.54 1.78 -16.68
C ASP A 476 -27.91 1.86 -15.96
N GLY A 477 -28.20 2.97 -15.26
CA GLY A 477 -29.54 3.27 -14.74
C GLY A 477 -29.69 3.44 -13.22
N GLY A 478 -28.61 3.76 -12.49
CA GLY A 478 -28.65 4.11 -11.06
C GLY A 478 -28.65 5.63 -10.79
N GLU A 479 -28.87 6.02 -9.53
CA GLU A 479 -28.88 7.43 -9.09
C GLU A 479 -27.47 8.01 -8.81
N VAL A 480 -26.46 7.17 -8.55
CA VAL A 480 -25.06 7.55 -8.28
C VAL A 480 -24.17 7.39 -9.52
N SER A 481 -23.20 8.29 -9.75
CA SER A 481 -22.23 8.19 -10.86
C SER A 481 -21.17 7.11 -10.61
N LEU A 482 -20.73 6.42 -11.66
CA LEU A 482 -19.56 5.53 -11.61
C LEU A 482 -18.22 6.28 -11.51
N ASN A 483 -18.20 7.62 -11.55
CA ASN A 483 -16.98 8.38 -11.25
C ASN A 483 -17.06 8.88 -9.82
N ARG A 484 -16.08 8.54 -9.00
CA ARG A 484 -16.09 8.87 -7.58
C ARG A 484 -14.78 9.47 -7.09
N PHE A 485 -14.92 10.49 -6.25
CA PHE A 485 -13.84 11.06 -5.45
C PHE A 485 -14.21 10.96 -3.97
N GLU A 486 -13.48 10.16 -3.20
CA GLU A 486 -13.75 9.97 -1.77
C GLU A 486 -12.70 10.67 -0.91
N ASN A 487 -13.16 11.40 0.09
CA ASN A 487 -12.34 11.87 1.19
C ASN A 487 -12.56 10.92 2.38
N ASP A 488 -11.56 10.07 2.67
CA ASP A 488 -11.56 8.85 3.51
C ASP A 488 -11.92 7.50 2.81
N ASN A 489 -11.56 6.39 3.48
CA ASN A 489 -11.82 5.00 3.09
C ASN A 489 -13.28 4.56 3.40
N THR A 490 -13.80 3.63 2.59
CA THR A 490 -15.11 2.98 2.73
C THR A 490 -15.11 1.72 3.60
N THR A 491 -13.96 1.28 4.11
CA THR A 491 -13.84 0.05 4.91
C THR A 491 -13.14 0.28 6.25
N PRO A 492 -13.51 -0.45 7.32
CA PRO A 492 -13.42 0.06 8.68
C PRO A 492 -11.98 0.16 9.18
N GLU A 493 -11.62 1.34 9.68
CA GLU A 493 -10.93 1.36 10.97
C GLU A 493 -11.83 0.62 11.97
N GLY A 494 -11.50 -0.64 12.25
CA GLY A 494 -12.43 -1.66 12.74
C GLY A 494 -13.56 -1.21 13.68
N ASN A 495 -14.82 -1.31 13.23
CA ASN A 495 -16.07 -1.37 14.01
C ASN A 495 -16.28 -0.32 15.13
N ASN A 496 -15.46 0.72 15.28
CA ASN A 496 -15.48 1.62 16.44
C ASN A 496 -15.06 3.06 16.09
N VAL A 497 -15.40 3.55 14.89
CA VAL A 497 -15.21 4.98 14.58
C VAL A 497 -16.11 5.81 15.51
N THR A 498 -15.48 6.50 16.46
CA THR A 498 -16.17 7.34 17.48
C THR A 498 -16.16 8.83 17.13
N HIS A 499 -15.36 9.23 16.14
CA HIS A 499 -15.18 10.60 15.68
C HIS A 499 -14.67 10.59 14.23
N LEU A 500 -14.79 11.71 13.52
CA LEU A 500 -14.21 11.89 12.19
C LEU A 500 -12.95 12.76 12.28
N PRO A 501 -11.85 12.39 11.61
CA PRO A 501 -10.66 13.23 11.56
C PRO A 501 -10.93 14.60 10.92
N THR A 502 -10.13 15.61 11.29
CA THR A 502 -10.24 16.97 10.73
C THR A 502 -9.19 17.28 9.69
N ASP A 503 -9.65 17.71 8.52
CA ASP A 503 -8.79 18.09 7.41
C ASP A 503 -8.26 19.52 7.56
N GLY A 504 -7.01 19.72 7.12
CA GLY A 504 -6.36 21.03 7.06
C GLY A 504 -6.80 21.89 5.86
N PHE A 505 -7.70 21.39 5.01
CA PHE A 505 -8.13 22.05 3.79
C PHE A 505 -8.98 23.32 4.05
N THR A 506 -8.65 24.39 3.33
CA THR A 506 -9.34 25.69 3.42
C THR A 506 -9.80 26.28 2.09
N GLY A 507 -9.56 25.57 0.98
CA GLY A 507 -9.98 25.98 -0.35
C GLY A 507 -11.42 25.57 -0.69
N GLN A 508 -11.76 25.64 -1.98
CA GLN A 508 -13.02 25.11 -2.50
C GLN A 508 -12.82 23.72 -3.11
N LEU A 509 -13.66 22.76 -2.73
CA LEU A 509 -13.84 21.49 -3.43
C LEU A 509 -15.01 21.63 -4.41
N ILE A 510 -14.71 21.60 -5.70
CA ILE A 510 -15.64 21.92 -6.78
C ILE A 510 -15.91 20.66 -7.61
N ALA A 511 -17.17 20.23 -7.69
CA ALA A 511 -17.58 19.04 -8.44
C ALA A 511 -18.31 19.42 -9.74
N ASN A 512 -17.90 18.85 -10.88
CA ASN A 512 -18.47 19.15 -12.19
C ASN A 512 -18.89 17.88 -12.96
N ASN A 513 -20.02 17.96 -13.65
CA ASN A 513 -20.58 16.87 -14.46
C ASN A 513 -20.86 15.61 -13.63
N PHE A 514 -20.93 14.44 -14.25
CA PHE A 514 -21.27 13.20 -13.56
C PHE A 514 -20.10 12.68 -12.74
N VAL A 515 -19.95 13.20 -11.52
CA VAL A 515 -19.04 12.74 -10.48
C VAL A 515 -19.75 12.75 -9.14
N ASP A 516 -19.40 11.76 -8.32
CA ASP A 516 -19.83 11.60 -6.95
C ASP A 516 -18.68 12.00 -6.01
N ILE A 517 -18.93 12.97 -5.13
CA ILE A 517 -17.99 13.41 -4.10
C ILE A 517 -18.50 12.88 -2.77
N GLU A 518 -17.72 12.01 -2.13
CA GLU A 518 -18.06 11.48 -0.82
C GLU A 518 -17.17 12.11 0.25
N ILE A 519 -17.78 12.74 1.26
CA ILE A 519 -17.07 13.35 2.38
C ILE A 519 -17.33 12.56 3.66
N ARG A 520 -16.24 12.05 4.25
CA ARG A 520 -16.28 11.29 5.51
C ARG A 520 -15.36 11.86 6.59
N ARG A 521 -14.88 13.09 6.40
CA ARG A 521 -13.97 13.81 7.31
C ARG A 521 -14.49 15.21 7.59
N GLN A 522 -14.02 15.83 8.66
CA GLN A 522 -14.37 17.22 8.96
C GLN A 522 -13.67 18.14 7.96
N LEU A 523 -14.43 18.82 7.11
CA LEU A 523 -13.97 19.88 6.19
C LEU A 523 -14.36 21.27 6.73
N SER A 524 -14.16 21.50 8.03
CA SER A 524 -14.61 22.73 8.72
C SER A 524 -14.02 24.02 8.15
N GLY A 525 -12.83 23.94 7.52
CA GLY A 525 -12.19 25.06 6.85
C GLY A 525 -12.53 25.18 5.38
N GLY A 526 -13.11 24.15 4.75
CA GLY A 526 -13.32 24.08 3.31
C GLY A 526 -14.72 24.48 2.86
N ALA A 527 -14.83 24.93 1.62
CA ALA A 527 -16.08 25.19 0.94
C ALA A 527 -16.35 24.10 -0.10
N ILE A 528 -17.61 23.71 -0.31
CA ILE A 528 -17.97 22.73 -1.35
C ILE A 528 -18.92 23.37 -2.36
N VAL A 529 -18.63 23.19 -3.65
CA VAL A 529 -19.44 23.67 -4.76
C VAL A 529 -19.84 22.50 -5.65
N VAL A 530 -21.14 22.23 -5.73
CA VAL A 530 -21.70 21.13 -6.52
C VAL A 530 -22.36 21.71 -7.77
N ASN A 531 -21.79 21.42 -8.95
CA ASN A 531 -22.32 21.90 -10.23
C ASN A 531 -23.23 20.87 -10.91
N GLN A 532 -23.66 21.19 -12.13
CA GLN A 532 -24.60 20.39 -12.90
C GLN A 532 -24.16 18.92 -13.01
N ASN A 533 -25.10 18.02 -12.70
CA ASN A 533 -24.99 16.56 -12.68
C ASN A 533 -24.03 15.97 -11.63
N ALA A 534 -23.37 16.81 -10.82
CA ALA A 534 -22.50 16.33 -9.75
C ALA A 534 -23.32 16.00 -8.50
N PHE A 535 -22.80 15.06 -7.72
CA PHE A 535 -23.36 14.59 -6.48
C PHE A 535 -22.36 14.86 -5.35
N LEU A 536 -22.89 15.32 -4.22
CA LEU A 536 -22.17 15.40 -2.96
C LEU A 536 -22.90 14.52 -1.96
N GLU A 537 -22.23 13.48 -1.50
CA GLU A 537 -22.68 12.59 -0.45
C GLU A 537 -21.89 12.91 0.83
N VAL A 538 -22.59 13.03 1.96
CA VAL A 538 -21.98 13.27 3.26
C VAL A 538 -22.50 12.24 4.26
N GLY A 539 -21.66 11.28 4.62
CA GLY A 539 -22.04 10.20 5.52
C GLY A 539 -20.97 9.11 5.67
N HIS A 540 -21.13 8.27 6.68
CA HIS A 540 -20.24 7.15 6.97
C HIS A 540 -21.04 5.84 7.17
N ASN A 541 -20.42 4.69 6.86
CA ASN A 541 -21.06 3.36 6.93
C ASN A 541 -21.16 2.79 8.35
N GLU A 542 -20.27 3.21 9.25
CA GLU A 542 -20.26 2.90 10.67
C GLU A 542 -20.70 4.12 11.47
N VAL A 543 -21.79 4.00 12.23
CA VAL A 543 -22.25 5.06 13.11
C VAL A 543 -22.77 4.41 14.40
N GLU A 544 -21.94 4.44 15.45
CA GLU A 544 -22.45 4.51 16.83
C GLU A 544 -23.16 5.87 16.99
N ASP A 545 -24.16 5.97 17.86
CA ASP A 545 -25.11 7.09 17.97
C ASP A 545 -24.55 8.50 17.60
N PHE A 546 -24.86 8.97 16.38
CA PHE A 546 -24.79 10.34 15.81
C PHE A 546 -23.41 11.00 15.62
N LEU A 547 -22.67 10.54 14.61
CA LEU A 547 -21.57 11.32 14.02
C LEU A 547 -22.10 12.53 13.24
N THR A 548 -21.51 13.72 13.48
CA THR A 548 -21.76 14.95 12.72
C THR A 548 -20.55 15.24 11.81
N THR A 549 -20.78 15.40 10.50
CA THR A 549 -19.75 15.98 9.61
C THR A 549 -19.87 17.51 9.59
N ARG A 550 -18.78 18.19 9.89
CA ARG A 550 -18.67 19.65 9.82
C ARG A 550 -18.01 20.08 8.52
N VAL A 551 -18.64 21.01 7.84
CA VAL A 551 -18.17 21.62 6.59
C VAL A 551 -18.20 23.13 6.77
N GLY A 552 -17.31 23.88 6.11
CA GLY A 552 -17.33 25.34 6.18
C GLY A 552 -18.58 25.94 5.53
N GLU A 553 -18.80 25.65 4.25
CA GLU A 553 -19.97 26.10 3.49
C GLU A 553 -20.28 25.14 2.34
N ILE A 554 -21.56 25.07 1.92
CA ILE A 554 -21.99 24.25 0.79
C ILE A 554 -22.83 25.10 -0.17
N THR A 555 -22.46 25.09 -1.45
CA THR A 555 -23.25 25.65 -2.55
C THR A 555 -23.61 24.57 -3.55
N VAL A 556 -24.91 24.34 -3.73
CA VAL A 556 -25.46 23.44 -4.76
C VAL A 556 -26.06 24.28 -5.86
N ASN A 557 -25.39 24.29 -7.03
CA ASN A 557 -25.84 25.02 -8.20
C ASN A 557 -26.95 24.24 -8.94
N SER A 558 -27.61 24.91 -9.89
CA SER A 558 -28.65 24.28 -10.70
C SER A 558 -28.17 22.98 -11.36
N GLY A 559 -28.90 21.89 -11.11
CA GLY A 559 -28.62 20.54 -11.62
C GLY A 559 -27.64 19.72 -10.77
N GLY A 560 -27.09 20.27 -9.68
CA GLY A 560 -26.31 19.51 -8.70
C GLY A 560 -27.19 18.91 -7.61
N THR A 561 -26.68 17.88 -6.94
CA THR A 561 -27.38 17.15 -5.87
C THR A 561 -26.55 17.16 -4.58
N LEU A 562 -27.18 17.49 -3.46
CA LEU A 562 -26.65 17.24 -2.11
C LEU A 562 -27.45 16.10 -1.48
N GLU A 563 -26.76 15.06 -1.05
CA GLU A 563 -27.29 13.95 -0.28
C GLU A 563 -26.67 13.95 1.12
N VAL A 564 -27.54 13.91 2.12
CA VAL A 564 -27.15 13.74 3.52
C VAL A 564 -27.38 12.28 3.88
N GLY A 565 -26.38 11.63 4.44
CA GLY A 565 -26.39 10.18 4.66
C GLY A 565 -25.41 9.45 3.77
N PHE A 566 -25.27 8.16 4.05
CA PHE A 566 -24.41 7.24 3.31
C PHE A 566 -25.25 6.30 2.45
N GLU A 567 -24.85 6.01 1.21
CA GLU A 567 -25.41 4.96 0.35
C GLU A 567 -24.48 3.73 0.33
N ASP A 568 -24.92 2.60 0.92
CA ASP A 568 -24.23 1.31 0.77
C ASP A 568 -24.87 0.47 -0.33
N LEU A 569 -24.12 0.15 -1.39
CA LEU A 569 -24.51 -0.85 -2.39
C LEU A 569 -24.05 -2.26 -1.99
N ASN A 570 -24.48 -2.75 -0.83
CA ASN A 570 -24.16 -4.11 -0.41
C ASN A 570 -25.14 -5.12 -1.01
N GLY A 571 -24.70 -5.84 -2.05
CA GLY A 571 -25.50 -6.89 -2.70
C GLY A 571 -26.70 -6.38 -3.51
N GLY A 572 -26.66 -5.11 -3.95
CA GLY A 572 -27.71 -4.48 -4.78
C GLY A 572 -28.91 -3.97 -3.99
N VAL A 573 -28.80 -3.88 -2.65
CA VAL A 573 -29.77 -3.18 -1.80
C VAL A 573 -29.07 -1.96 -1.22
N VAL A 574 -29.60 -0.79 -1.55
CA VAL A 574 -29.12 0.49 -1.06
C VAL A 574 -29.50 0.63 0.42
N ALA A 575 -28.53 0.59 1.33
CA ALA A 575 -28.78 0.93 2.74
C ALA A 575 -28.42 2.40 2.96
N HIS A 576 -29.39 3.21 3.40
CA HIS A 576 -29.12 4.56 3.88
C HIS A 576 -29.17 4.63 5.40
N VAL A 577 -28.25 5.40 5.99
CA VAL A 577 -28.18 5.65 7.43
C VAL A 577 -28.37 7.14 7.70
N PRO A 578 -29.31 7.54 8.58
CA PRO A 578 -29.47 8.92 8.99
C PRO A 578 -28.18 9.56 9.49
N TYR A 579 -27.97 10.81 9.09
CA TYR A 579 -26.72 11.51 9.34
C TYR A 579 -26.92 13.01 9.61
N ASP A 580 -25.97 13.62 10.32
CA ASP A 580 -25.99 15.06 10.62
C ASP A 580 -24.85 15.80 9.92
N VAL A 581 -25.18 16.91 9.27
CA VAL A 581 -24.23 17.82 8.65
C VAL A 581 -24.32 19.19 9.32
N ARG A 582 -23.18 19.70 9.79
CA ARG A 582 -23.10 21.03 10.39
C ARG A 582 -22.23 21.97 9.57
N LEU A 583 -22.83 23.03 9.05
CA LEU A 583 -22.09 24.10 8.38
C LEU A 583 -21.62 25.12 9.41
N THR A 584 -20.31 25.32 9.51
CA THR A 584 -19.71 26.10 10.59
C THR A 584 -18.99 27.35 10.11
N THR A 585 -19.08 28.41 10.91
CA THR A 585 -18.29 29.64 10.71
C THR A 585 -16.85 29.51 11.21
N ARG A 586 -16.46 28.35 11.74
CA ARG A 586 -15.09 28.09 12.18
C ARG A 586 -14.10 28.31 11.04
N ARG A 587 -12.86 28.67 11.40
CA ARG A 587 -11.75 28.89 10.46
C ARG A 587 -12.03 29.95 9.36
N GLY A 588 -12.96 30.88 9.61
CA GLY A 588 -13.22 32.03 8.73
C GLY A 588 -14.22 31.76 7.60
N GLN A 589 -14.89 30.60 7.62
CA GLN A 589 -15.95 30.26 6.68
C GLN A 589 -17.28 30.93 7.03
N SER A 590 -18.19 30.97 6.06
CA SER A 590 -19.49 31.64 6.22
C SER A 590 -20.51 30.81 7.01
N GLY A 591 -20.36 29.47 7.04
CA GLY A 591 -21.39 28.58 7.56
C GLY A 591 -22.64 28.50 6.67
N ASP A 592 -22.57 28.98 5.42
CA ASP A 592 -23.74 29.12 4.54
C ASP A 592 -24.12 27.81 3.85
N LEU A 593 -25.43 27.57 3.72
CA LEU A 593 -26.00 26.59 2.80
C LEU A 593 -26.71 27.33 1.67
N THR A 594 -26.25 27.17 0.43
CA THR A 594 -26.93 27.73 -0.74
C THR A 594 -27.45 26.64 -1.66
N LEU A 595 -28.78 26.50 -1.74
CA LEU A 595 -29.47 25.61 -2.67
C LEU A 595 -30.10 26.45 -3.79
N GLN A 596 -29.54 26.39 -4.99
CA GLN A 596 -30.05 27.18 -6.12
C GLN A 596 -31.36 26.61 -6.69
N ALA A 597 -32.11 27.45 -7.42
CA ALA A 597 -33.21 26.93 -8.22
C ALA A 597 -32.70 25.86 -9.20
N GLY A 598 -33.34 24.69 -9.20
CA GLY A 598 -32.95 23.54 -10.03
C GLY A 598 -31.91 22.60 -9.41
N SER A 599 -31.44 22.84 -8.17
CA SER A 599 -30.68 21.83 -7.41
C SER A 599 -31.61 20.77 -6.81
N THR A 600 -31.04 19.67 -6.32
CA THR A 600 -31.74 18.65 -5.55
C THR A 600 -31.08 18.48 -4.18
N THR A 601 -31.89 18.32 -3.13
CA THR A 601 -31.45 17.90 -1.81
C THR A 601 -32.15 16.59 -1.44
N VAL A 602 -31.38 15.56 -1.11
CA VAL A 602 -31.87 14.24 -0.71
C VAL A 602 -31.66 14.08 0.80
N MET A 603 -32.72 13.65 1.49
CA MET A 603 -32.75 13.41 2.93
C MET A 603 -33.62 12.19 3.24
N GLN A 604 -33.42 11.57 4.39
CA GLN A 604 -34.06 10.33 4.79
C GLN A 604 -34.74 10.42 6.16
N ILE A 605 -35.76 9.59 6.35
CA ILE A 605 -36.43 9.36 7.63
C ILE A 605 -36.56 7.85 7.84
N SER A 606 -35.91 7.34 8.87
CA SER A 606 -35.95 5.92 9.26
C SER A 606 -36.62 5.71 10.63
N GLY A 607 -36.94 6.78 11.36
CA GLY A 607 -37.68 6.76 12.64
C GLY A 607 -38.03 8.15 13.18
N VAL A 608 -38.44 8.27 14.46
CA VAL A 608 -38.91 9.52 15.11
C VAL A 608 -38.03 10.02 16.26
N GLY A 609 -37.07 9.21 16.70
CA GLY A 609 -36.11 9.57 17.73
C GLY A 609 -35.04 10.52 17.23
N ALA A 610 -34.29 11.13 18.15
CA ALA A 610 -33.07 11.84 17.81
C ALA A 610 -32.19 10.95 16.91
N GLY A 611 -31.71 11.55 15.83
CA GLY A 611 -30.91 10.97 14.74
C GLY A 611 -31.43 9.69 14.08
N GLN A 612 -32.75 9.53 14.02
CA GLN A 612 -33.38 8.56 13.13
C GLN A 612 -33.81 9.20 11.78
N PHE A 613 -33.31 10.40 11.48
CA PHE A 613 -33.56 11.14 10.24
C PHE A 613 -32.39 12.10 9.97
N ASP A 614 -32.20 12.48 8.71
CA ASP A 614 -31.12 13.39 8.32
C ASP A 614 -31.34 14.81 8.81
N THR A 615 -30.25 15.47 9.18
CA THR A 615 -30.28 16.88 9.59
C THR A 615 -29.16 17.70 8.95
N ILE A 616 -29.49 18.95 8.62
CA ILE A 616 -28.50 19.99 8.34
C ILE A 616 -28.66 21.13 9.35
N THR A 617 -27.58 21.50 9.99
CA THR A 617 -27.51 22.69 10.85
C THR A 617 -26.53 23.69 10.26
N ALA A 618 -26.97 24.92 9.97
CA ALA A 618 -26.10 25.94 9.35
C ALA A 618 -25.95 27.16 10.24
N GLU A 619 -24.72 27.51 10.58
CA GLU A 619 -24.38 28.69 11.39
C GLU A 619 -24.50 30.00 10.61
N GLY A 620 -24.43 29.91 9.29
CA GLY A 620 -24.62 31.00 8.35
C GLY A 620 -26.03 31.07 7.77
N THR A 621 -26.12 31.66 6.58
CA THR A 621 -27.36 31.83 5.85
C THR A 621 -27.71 30.56 5.06
N VAL A 622 -28.90 30.03 5.31
CA VAL A 622 -29.54 29.01 4.48
C VAL A 622 -30.42 29.68 3.43
N THR A 623 -30.04 29.54 2.17
CA THR A 623 -30.87 29.94 1.02
C THR A 623 -31.48 28.69 0.39
N LEU A 624 -32.80 28.55 0.53
CA LEU A 624 -33.54 27.42 -0.01
C LEU A 624 -34.02 27.68 -1.44
N GLY A 625 -33.83 26.67 -2.28
CA GLY A 625 -34.27 26.58 -3.67
C GLY A 625 -34.40 25.11 -4.07
N GLY A 626 -34.57 24.85 -5.37
CA GLY A 626 -34.51 23.47 -5.88
C GLY A 626 -35.61 22.53 -5.39
N GLU A 627 -35.35 21.23 -5.48
CA GLU A 627 -36.22 20.15 -5.04
C GLU A 627 -35.73 19.53 -3.72
N LEU A 628 -36.65 19.24 -2.80
CA LEU A 628 -36.40 18.37 -1.66
C LEU A 628 -36.93 16.96 -1.96
N LYS A 629 -36.05 15.96 -2.06
CA LYS A 629 -36.41 14.53 -2.13
C LYS A 629 -36.27 13.93 -0.73
N VAL A 630 -37.33 13.31 -0.23
CA VAL A 630 -37.34 12.65 1.09
C VAL A 630 -37.53 11.15 0.90
N LEU A 631 -36.57 10.36 1.36
CA LEU A 631 -36.60 8.90 1.39
C LEU A 631 -37.24 8.43 2.71
N ILE A 632 -38.28 7.62 2.64
CA ILE A 632 -38.95 7.07 3.83
C ILE A 632 -38.57 5.60 4.00
N ASP A 633 -37.84 5.34 5.08
CA ASP A 633 -37.34 4.02 5.49
C ASP A 633 -36.81 3.22 4.27
N PRO A 634 -35.81 3.77 3.55
CA PRO A 634 -35.26 3.08 2.39
C PRO A 634 -34.69 1.72 2.85
N ALA A 635 -34.91 0.67 2.04
CA ALA A 635 -34.74 -0.71 2.48
C ALA A 635 -33.32 -1.00 3.01
N LEU A 636 -33.19 -1.35 4.29
CA LEU A 636 -31.90 -1.82 4.86
C LEU A 636 -31.49 -3.16 4.24
N ALA A 637 -30.24 -3.28 3.80
CA ALA A 637 -29.68 -4.55 3.34
C ALA A 637 -29.72 -5.61 4.45
N ALA A 638 -30.13 -6.84 4.11
CA ALA A 638 -30.22 -7.92 5.09
C ALA A 638 -28.83 -8.30 5.62
N GLY A 639 -28.57 -8.05 6.91
CA GLY A 639 -27.32 -8.42 7.57
C GLY A 639 -26.37 -7.27 7.92
N THR A 640 -26.76 -6.01 7.69
CA THR A 640 -26.07 -4.86 8.30
C THR A 640 -26.24 -4.87 9.82
N THR A 641 -25.23 -4.43 10.56
CA THR A 641 -25.24 -4.35 12.04
C THR A 641 -26.23 -3.29 12.57
N HIS A 642 -26.86 -2.52 11.67
CA HIS A 642 -27.74 -1.37 11.94
C HIS A 642 -29.14 -1.74 12.47
N ALA A 643 -29.28 -2.90 13.12
CA ALA A 643 -30.54 -3.45 13.62
C ALA A 643 -31.16 -2.66 14.81
N THR A 644 -30.65 -1.48 15.15
CA THR A 644 -31.16 -0.62 16.23
C THR A 644 -32.07 0.49 15.74
N GLN A 645 -32.03 0.88 14.46
CA GLN A 645 -33.00 1.82 13.90
C GLN A 645 -34.28 1.06 13.54
N GLY A 646 -35.27 1.11 14.44
CA GLY A 646 -36.56 0.48 14.18
C GLY A 646 -37.30 1.15 13.03
N THR A 647 -37.97 0.36 12.19
CA THR A 647 -38.85 0.82 11.09
C THR A 647 -39.72 2.00 11.50
N TYR A 648 -39.76 3.05 10.67
CA TYR A 648 -40.59 4.21 10.93
C TYR A 648 -42.09 3.83 10.90
N VAL A 649 -42.82 4.16 11.97
CA VAL A 649 -44.27 3.98 12.04
C VAL A 649 -44.94 5.34 12.07
N PRO A 650 -45.56 5.78 10.96
CA PRO A 650 -46.11 7.13 10.89
C PRO A 650 -47.30 7.33 11.82
N THR A 651 -47.25 8.42 12.57
CA THR A 651 -48.33 8.93 13.40
C THR A 651 -48.75 10.31 12.93
N ASP A 652 -50.05 10.59 13.02
CA ASP A 652 -50.60 11.91 12.72
C ASP A 652 -49.98 12.95 13.67
N GLY A 653 -49.35 13.98 13.10
CA GLY A 653 -48.66 15.03 13.82
C GLY A 653 -47.16 14.79 14.08
N ASP A 654 -46.56 13.70 13.57
CA ASP A 654 -45.11 13.54 13.63
C ASP A 654 -44.41 14.72 12.94
N THR A 655 -43.32 15.21 13.53
CA THR A 655 -42.56 16.35 13.02
C THR A 655 -41.07 16.07 12.96
N PHE A 656 -40.43 16.45 11.87
CA PHE A 656 -38.99 16.29 11.64
C PHE A 656 -38.36 17.64 11.30
N VAL A 657 -37.39 18.09 12.09
CA VAL A 657 -36.63 19.31 11.79
C VAL A 657 -35.40 18.91 10.98
N ILE A 658 -35.49 19.03 9.66
CA ILE A 658 -34.48 18.52 8.73
C ILE A 658 -33.41 19.55 8.38
N ILE A 659 -33.74 20.84 8.50
CA ILE A 659 -32.78 21.94 8.33
C ILE A 659 -33.04 22.97 9.43
N SER A 660 -31.97 23.45 10.07
CA SER A 660 -32.08 24.50 11.08
C SER A 660 -30.98 25.56 10.96
N GLY A 661 -31.31 26.79 11.32
CA GLY A 661 -30.33 27.83 11.60
C GLY A 661 -29.68 27.57 12.95
N GLY A 662 -28.39 27.29 12.94
CA GLY A 662 -27.59 26.95 14.11
C GLY A 662 -27.10 28.16 14.91
N ALA A 663 -26.68 27.89 16.13
CA ALA A 663 -25.84 28.80 16.90
C ALA A 663 -24.38 28.62 16.48
N GLU A 664 -23.63 29.72 16.45
CA GLU A 664 -22.18 29.73 16.26
C GLU A 664 -21.51 28.66 17.15
N THR A 665 -20.72 27.75 16.57
CA THR A 665 -19.95 26.79 17.38
C THR A 665 -18.87 27.56 18.13
N LEU A 666 -18.93 27.53 19.45
CA LEU A 666 -17.86 28.10 20.28
C LEU A 666 -16.63 27.18 20.22
N ALA A 667 -15.43 27.75 20.24
CA ALA A 667 -14.19 26.97 20.14
C ALA A 667 -14.07 25.90 21.25
N ALA A 668 -14.61 26.18 22.44
CA ALA A 668 -14.57 25.28 23.58
C ALA A 668 -15.91 24.60 23.94
N ASP A 669 -16.86 24.63 23.02
CA ASP A 669 -18.09 23.83 23.05
C ASP A 669 -17.74 22.48 22.40
N TYR A 670 -17.12 21.62 23.20
CA TYR A 670 -16.56 20.33 22.82
C TYR A 670 -17.65 19.29 22.61
N ASP A 671 -18.73 19.34 23.40
CA ASP A 671 -19.87 18.44 23.21
C ASP A 671 -20.85 18.92 22.12
N GLY A 672 -20.65 20.16 21.63
CA GLY A 672 -21.41 20.75 20.53
C GLY A 672 -22.82 21.19 20.91
N ASN A 673 -23.15 21.26 22.21
CA ASN A 673 -24.47 21.60 22.72
C ASN A 673 -24.82 23.11 22.58
N GLY A 674 -23.87 23.93 22.12
CA GLY A 674 -24.04 25.36 21.89
C GLY A 674 -23.70 26.24 23.09
N THR A 675 -23.18 25.66 24.17
CA THR A 675 -22.73 26.37 25.38
C THR A 675 -21.40 25.80 25.87
N VAL A 676 -20.61 26.62 26.57
CA VAL A 676 -19.36 26.13 27.20
C VAL A 676 -19.63 25.93 28.68
N GLY A 677 -19.77 24.68 29.09
CA GLY A 677 -20.18 24.26 30.41
C GLY A 677 -19.21 23.28 31.08
N GLN A 678 -19.70 22.60 32.11
CA GLN A 678 -18.91 21.63 32.86
C GLN A 678 -18.80 20.28 32.11
N GLU A 679 -19.75 20.03 31.22
CA GLU A 679 -19.84 18.95 30.27
C GLU A 679 -18.68 18.97 29.27
N ASP A 680 -18.33 20.12 28.70
CA ASP A 680 -17.15 20.25 27.83
C ASP A 680 -15.86 19.96 28.58
N TYR A 681 -15.74 20.46 29.82
CA TYR A 681 -14.59 20.12 30.65
C TYR A 681 -14.50 18.62 30.94
N ALA A 682 -15.64 17.96 31.14
CA ALA A 682 -15.65 16.53 31.37
C ALA A 682 -15.14 15.80 30.12
N LEU A 683 -15.58 16.21 28.92
CA LEU A 683 -15.09 15.68 27.66
C LEU A 683 -13.59 15.94 27.47
N TRP A 684 -13.13 17.18 27.63
CA TRP A 684 -11.69 17.51 27.60
C TRP A 684 -10.87 16.70 28.60
N ALA A 685 -11.36 16.53 29.84
CA ALA A 685 -10.65 15.79 30.86
C ALA A 685 -10.60 14.28 30.57
N GLU A 686 -11.61 13.75 29.88
CA GLU A 686 -11.66 12.37 29.40
C GLU A 686 -10.70 12.13 28.24
N THR A 687 -10.55 13.12 27.34
CA THR A 687 -9.72 13.03 26.13
C THR A 687 -8.34 13.69 26.27
N PHE A 688 -7.99 14.22 27.45
CA PHE A 688 -6.71 14.92 27.67
C PHE A 688 -5.50 14.03 27.42
N GLY A 689 -4.57 14.52 26.60
CA GLY A 689 -3.36 13.80 26.22
C GLY A 689 -3.59 12.71 25.18
N ASN A 690 -4.79 12.66 24.57
CA ASN A 690 -5.03 11.87 23.38
C ASN A 690 -4.37 12.59 22.20
N ASP A 691 -3.41 11.91 21.57
CA ASP A 691 -2.77 12.28 20.30
C ASP A 691 -3.34 11.45 19.13
N ASP A 692 -4.37 10.65 19.39
CA ASP A 692 -5.17 9.94 18.40
C ASP A 692 -6.15 10.88 17.69
N PHE A 693 -6.80 10.40 16.63
CA PHE A 693 -7.68 11.18 15.76
C PHE A 693 -8.87 11.88 16.47
N ASP A 694 -9.15 11.55 17.74
CA ASP A 694 -10.23 12.09 18.56
C ASP A 694 -9.87 13.47 19.11
N VAL A 695 -9.83 14.46 18.22
CA VAL A 695 -9.58 15.88 18.54
C VAL A 695 -10.87 16.63 18.91
N THR A 696 -11.88 15.94 19.43
CA THR A 696 -13.19 16.54 19.77
C THR A 696 -13.10 17.68 20.78
N ALA A 697 -12.14 17.61 21.71
CA ALA A 697 -11.85 18.65 22.69
C ALA A 697 -10.61 19.52 22.36
N ASP A 698 -10.16 19.52 21.11
CA ASP A 698 -9.10 20.39 20.60
C ASP A 698 -9.69 21.77 20.28
N GLY A 699 -9.79 22.61 21.30
CA GLY A 699 -10.37 23.95 21.19
C GLY A 699 -9.48 24.97 20.48
N ASN A 700 -8.18 24.69 20.35
CA ASN A 700 -7.26 25.55 19.61
C ASN A 700 -7.05 25.08 18.15
N LEU A 701 -7.50 23.86 17.84
CA LEU A 701 -7.46 23.18 16.55
C LEU A 701 -6.04 22.90 16.02
N ASP A 702 -5.08 22.62 16.91
CA ASP A 702 -3.69 22.29 16.59
C ASP A 702 -3.42 20.78 16.39
N GLY A 703 -4.46 19.97 16.57
CA GLY A 703 -4.45 18.52 16.39
C GLY A 703 -4.11 17.75 17.67
N VAL A 704 -3.95 18.41 18.81
CA VAL A 704 -3.58 17.76 20.08
C VAL A 704 -4.47 18.27 21.21
N ILE A 705 -5.10 17.37 21.97
CA ILE A 705 -5.89 17.77 23.14
C ILE A 705 -4.96 17.94 24.34
N ASP A 706 -4.58 19.18 24.63
CA ASP A 706 -3.62 19.51 25.66
C ASP A 706 -4.09 20.63 26.63
N ALA A 707 -3.12 21.23 27.33
CA ALA A 707 -3.40 22.27 28.30
C ALA A 707 -3.86 23.60 27.67
N ALA A 708 -3.57 23.83 26.39
CA ALA A 708 -4.07 24.98 25.64
C ALA A 708 -5.59 24.88 25.46
N ASP A 709 -6.13 23.70 25.22
CA ASP A 709 -7.59 23.50 25.09
C ASP A 709 -8.31 23.68 26.41
N TYR A 710 -7.69 23.26 27.52
CA TYR A 710 -8.20 23.62 28.83
C TYR A 710 -8.31 25.13 29.03
N THR A 711 -7.32 25.89 28.53
CA THR A 711 -7.39 27.35 28.62
C THR A 711 -8.48 27.92 27.72
N SER A 712 -8.70 27.37 26.53
CA SER A 712 -9.82 27.72 25.64
C SER A 712 -11.17 27.52 26.34
N TRP A 713 -11.35 26.36 26.98
CA TRP A 713 -12.53 26.07 27.81
C TRP A 713 -12.69 27.05 28.96
N ARG A 714 -11.66 27.19 29.79
CA ARG A 714 -11.73 28.03 30.99
C ARG A 714 -12.05 29.49 30.65
N ASP A 715 -11.44 30.00 29.59
CA ASP A 715 -11.62 31.38 29.16
C ASP A 715 -12.99 31.62 28.51
N SER A 716 -13.63 30.54 28.02
CA SER A 716 -14.97 30.56 27.42
C SER A 716 -16.09 30.07 28.36
N LEU A 717 -15.78 29.64 29.59
CA LEU A 717 -16.75 29.04 30.52
C LEU A 717 -17.97 29.96 30.77
N GLY A 718 -19.16 29.43 30.52
CA GLY A 718 -20.43 30.13 30.61
C GLY A 718 -20.79 30.94 29.36
N ALA A 719 -20.01 30.84 28.28
CA ALA A 719 -20.38 31.35 26.98
C ALA A 719 -21.52 30.51 26.37
N SER A 720 -22.33 31.16 25.54
CA SER A 720 -23.38 30.52 24.76
C SER A 720 -23.31 31.06 23.35
N GLY A 721 -23.36 30.17 22.35
CA GLY A 721 -23.34 30.53 20.95
C GLY A 721 -24.52 31.44 20.63
N SER A 722 -24.26 32.54 19.92
CA SER A 722 -25.36 33.35 19.40
C SER A 722 -25.99 32.60 18.24
N VAL A 723 -27.32 32.59 18.17
CA VAL A 723 -28.01 32.12 16.96
C VAL A 723 -27.72 33.11 15.83
N THR A 724 -26.84 32.69 14.92
CA THR A 724 -26.44 33.44 13.73
C THR A 724 -27.10 32.89 12.48
N GLY A 725 -27.44 31.59 12.50
CA GLY A 725 -28.04 30.90 11.38
C GLY A 725 -29.38 31.51 10.99
N SER A 726 -29.60 31.75 9.71
CA SER A 726 -30.86 32.31 9.21
C SER A 726 -31.38 31.55 8.00
N ILE A 727 -32.68 31.29 7.95
CA ILE A 727 -33.30 30.61 6.80
C ILE A 727 -34.07 31.61 5.94
N MET A 728 -33.84 31.54 4.63
CA MET A 728 -34.53 32.32 3.61
C MET A 728 -34.97 31.45 2.43
N GLY A 729 -36.04 31.87 1.76
CA GLY A 729 -36.59 31.16 0.61
C GLY A 729 -37.47 29.96 0.99
N ASP A 730 -37.72 29.11 0.01
CA ASP A 730 -38.45 27.84 0.16
C ASP A 730 -38.02 26.90 -0.98
N PHE A 731 -38.15 25.60 -0.78
CA PHE A 731 -37.94 24.63 -1.86
C PHE A 731 -39.03 24.79 -2.92
N SER A 732 -38.63 24.69 -4.19
CA SER A 732 -39.52 24.83 -5.35
C SER A 732 -40.46 23.62 -5.53
N SER A 733 -40.02 22.44 -5.12
CA SER A 733 -40.81 21.20 -5.09
C SER A 733 -40.42 20.34 -3.89
N MET A 734 -41.26 19.34 -3.60
CA MET A 734 -40.95 18.28 -2.65
C MET A 734 -41.44 16.95 -3.24
N VAL A 735 -40.58 15.95 -3.21
CA VAL A 735 -40.85 14.57 -3.65
C VAL A 735 -40.68 13.67 -2.45
N ILE A 736 -41.63 12.77 -2.24
CA ILE A 736 -41.57 11.74 -1.22
C ILE A 736 -41.40 10.41 -1.92
N ASP A 737 -40.31 9.72 -1.61
CA ASP A 737 -40.06 8.35 -2.04
C ASP A 737 -40.34 7.41 -0.86
N ASP A 738 -41.34 6.55 -1.03
CA ASP A 738 -41.85 5.64 0.00
C ASP A 738 -41.95 4.24 -0.59
N PRO A 739 -40.81 3.57 -0.83
CA PRO A 739 -40.75 2.29 -1.54
C PRO A 739 -41.47 1.16 -0.78
N THR A 740 -41.58 1.29 0.55
CA THR A 740 -42.24 0.34 1.45
C THR A 740 -43.71 0.69 1.70
N ASN A 741 -44.19 1.82 1.14
CA ASN A 741 -45.57 2.32 1.25
C ASN A 741 -46.02 2.48 2.72
N LEU A 742 -45.11 2.93 3.58
CA LEU A 742 -45.36 3.18 5.01
C LEU A 742 -46.30 4.35 5.23
N LEU A 743 -46.26 5.37 4.37
CA LEU A 743 -47.13 6.56 4.43
C LEU A 743 -48.53 6.31 3.85
N ALA A 744 -48.95 5.06 3.66
CA ALA A 744 -50.29 4.75 3.22
C ALA A 744 -51.36 5.36 4.15
N GLY A 745 -52.11 6.34 3.65
CA GLY A 745 -53.11 7.07 4.44
C GLY A 745 -52.56 8.30 5.16
N PHE A 746 -51.32 8.70 4.88
CA PHE A 746 -50.67 9.90 5.37
C PHE A 746 -50.20 10.79 4.22
N SER A 747 -50.01 12.06 4.51
CA SER A 747 -49.40 13.05 3.62
C SER A 747 -48.31 13.80 4.36
N VAL A 748 -47.23 14.12 3.68
CA VAL A 748 -46.15 14.93 4.23
C VAL A 748 -46.36 16.38 3.81
N THR A 749 -46.32 17.29 4.76
CA THR A 749 -46.29 18.74 4.49
C THR A 749 -45.00 19.33 4.98
N ARG A 750 -44.41 20.22 4.19
CA ARG A 750 -43.24 21.02 4.59
C ARG A 750 -43.69 22.38 5.12
N MET A 751 -43.07 22.83 6.21
CA MET A 751 -43.17 24.18 6.73
C MET A 751 -41.78 24.80 6.83
N VAL A 752 -41.62 26.02 6.34
CA VAL A 752 -40.40 26.81 6.53
C VAL A 752 -40.71 27.95 7.49
N THR A 753 -39.96 28.02 8.59
CA THR A 753 -39.93 29.15 9.51
C THR A 753 -38.73 30.02 9.14
N PRO A 754 -38.90 31.11 8.38
CA PRO A 754 -37.77 31.93 7.95
C PRO A 754 -37.24 32.83 9.07
N GLY A 755 -36.02 33.33 8.89
CA GLY A 755 -35.34 34.25 9.80
C GLY A 755 -34.31 33.59 10.69
N LEU A 756 -33.80 34.34 11.68
CA LEU A 756 -32.78 33.89 12.63
C LEU A 756 -33.30 32.73 13.48
N GLY A 757 -32.52 31.64 13.54
CA GLY A 757 -32.94 30.39 14.18
C GLY A 757 -34.10 29.70 13.48
N GLY A 758 -34.32 30.03 12.21
CA GLY A 758 -35.35 29.43 11.38
C GLY A 758 -35.17 27.93 11.22
N ASN A 759 -36.23 27.23 10.79
CA ASN A 759 -36.17 25.79 10.54
C ASN A 759 -37.03 25.38 9.34
N VAL A 760 -36.68 24.23 8.76
CA VAL A 760 -37.53 23.48 7.84
C VAL A 760 -38.04 22.27 8.60
N THR A 761 -39.36 22.18 8.72
CA THR A 761 -40.04 21.09 9.43
C THR A 761 -40.92 20.32 8.46
N LEU A 762 -40.75 19.00 8.42
CA LEU A 762 -41.70 18.08 7.80
C LEU A 762 -42.74 17.67 8.84
N THR A 763 -44.00 17.60 8.43
CA THR A 763 -45.10 17.15 9.28
C THR A 763 -45.89 16.07 8.58
N ILE A 764 -46.15 14.97 9.29
CA ILE A 764 -46.96 13.86 8.81
C ILE A 764 -48.40 14.10 9.23
N ASN A 765 -49.30 14.11 8.26
CA ASN A 765 -50.72 14.37 8.48
C ASN A 765 -51.54 13.17 7.98
N ALA A 766 -52.42 12.64 8.82
CA ALA A 766 -53.39 11.65 8.40
C ALA A 766 -54.25 12.23 7.26
N ILE A 767 -54.31 11.51 6.15
CA ILE A 767 -55.26 11.81 5.08
C ILE A 767 -56.64 11.43 5.64
N PRO A 768 -57.58 12.38 5.76
CA PRO A 768 -58.92 12.05 6.19
C PRO A 768 -59.48 10.99 5.23
N LEU A 769 -59.83 9.81 5.76
CA LEU A 769 -60.63 8.85 5.00
C LEU A 769 -61.80 9.63 4.44
N ALA A 770 -61.86 9.78 3.11
CA ALA A 770 -62.96 10.43 2.44
C ALA A 770 -64.22 9.84 3.07
N ALA A 771 -64.97 10.66 3.83
CA ALA A 771 -66.09 10.19 4.62
C ALA A 771 -66.94 9.39 3.66
N GLY A 772 -66.87 8.06 3.79
CA GLY A 772 -67.47 7.17 2.82
C GLY A 772 -68.89 7.65 2.71
N SER A 773 -69.34 7.92 1.49
CA SER A 773 -70.75 8.11 1.22
C SER A 773 -71.41 6.89 1.84
N SER A 774 -71.95 7.03 3.05
CA SER A 774 -72.94 6.11 3.53
C SER A 774 -74.06 6.37 2.54
N GLN A 775 -74.10 5.55 1.50
CA GLN A 775 -75.37 5.24 0.89
C GLN A 775 -76.19 4.69 2.04
N VAL A 776 -76.90 5.61 2.71
CA VAL A 776 -78.09 5.29 3.46
C VAL A 776 -78.88 4.41 2.51
N PRO A 777 -79.06 3.11 2.80
CA PRO A 777 -79.94 2.30 1.99
C PRO A 777 -81.29 2.98 2.06
N GLU A 778 -81.79 3.53 0.96
CA GLU A 778 -83.18 3.94 0.91
C GLU A 778 -84.02 2.71 1.30
N PRO A 779 -84.97 2.82 2.24
CA PRO A 779 -85.83 1.70 2.55
C PRO A 779 -86.54 1.31 1.26
N SER A 780 -86.36 0.05 0.87
CA SER A 780 -87.10 -0.55 -0.23
C SER A 780 -88.58 -0.26 -0.03
N SER A 781 -89.19 0.40 -1.01
CA SER A 781 -90.59 0.82 -1.03
C SER A 781 -91.58 -0.37 -1.18
N ILE A 782 -91.25 -1.53 -0.59
CA ILE A 782 -92.00 -2.79 -0.69
C ILE A 782 -92.69 -3.19 0.63
N LEU A 783 -92.75 -2.32 1.65
CA LEU A 783 -93.55 -2.62 2.85
C LEU A 783 -94.38 -1.45 3.40
N LEU A 784 -95.08 -0.73 2.51
CA LEU A 784 -96.19 0.14 2.92
C LEU A 784 -97.36 0.16 1.91
N CYS A 785 -97.81 -1.03 1.49
CA CYS A 785 -99.11 -1.22 0.81
C CYS A 785 -99.91 -2.39 1.42
N GLY A 786 -99.69 -2.71 2.70
CA GLY A 786 -100.40 -3.78 3.41
C GLY A 786 -101.66 -3.36 4.15
N ILE A 787 -101.92 -2.06 4.36
CA ILE A 787 -103.09 -1.58 5.11
C ILE A 787 -103.57 -0.28 4.49
N VAL A 788 -104.56 -0.36 3.59
CA VAL A 788 -105.70 0.55 3.35
C VAL A 788 -106.23 0.24 1.94
N GLY A 789 -107.32 -0.55 1.88
CA GLY A 789 -107.90 -0.94 0.60
C GLY A 789 -109.17 -1.78 0.64
N VAL A 790 -109.91 -1.80 1.76
CA VAL A 790 -111.35 -2.12 1.72
C VAL A 790 -112.09 -0.78 1.69
N ALA A 791 -112.33 -0.24 0.48
CA ALA A 791 -113.52 0.57 0.20
C ALA A 791 -113.54 1.00 -1.28
N ALA A 792 -114.66 0.65 -1.92
CA ALA A 792 -115.32 1.40 -2.99
C ALA A 792 -114.54 1.59 -4.32
N SER A 793 -114.75 0.74 -5.33
CA SER A 793 -115.90 0.74 -6.25
C SER A 793 -115.94 1.90 -7.26
N ARG A 794 -116.01 1.53 -8.54
CA ARG A 794 -116.59 2.25 -9.69
C ARG A 794 -115.77 3.42 -10.25
N LEU A 795 -115.23 3.28 -11.46
CA LEU A 795 -115.96 3.63 -12.69
C LEU A 795 -115.15 3.26 -13.94
N ALA A 796 -115.88 2.76 -14.93
CA ALA A 796 -115.40 2.28 -16.21
C ALA A 796 -115.01 3.43 -17.15
N GLY A 797 -113.99 3.21 -17.97
CA GLY A 797 -113.51 4.18 -18.96
C GLY A 797 -112.90 3.52 -20.20
N ARG A 798 -113.71 2.75 -20.91
CA ARG A 798 -113.43 2.12 -22.20
C ARG A 798 -113.23 3.19 -23.30
N ARG A 799 -112.13 3.18 -24.07
CA ARG A 799 -112.16 3.20 -25.56
C ARG A 799 -110.79 3.23 -26.26
N ARG A 800 -110.69 2.30 -27.22
CA ARG A 800 -109.78 2.20 -28.37
C ARG A 800 -109.85 3.37 -29.36
N ARG A 801 -108.76 3.59 -30.12
CA ARG A 801 -108.65 3.75 -31.60
C ARG A 801 -107.17 4.05 -31.93
N ARG A 802 -106.49 3.66 -33.03
CA ARG A 802 -106.66 3.02 -34.36
C ARG A 802 -105.27 2.39 -34.67
N THR A 803 -105.03 1.38 -35.50
CA THR A 803 -105.58 0.94 -36.79
C THR A 803 -105.80 -0.56 -36.83
#